data_AF-A0A7V3UZB1-F1
#
_entry.id   AF-A0A7V3UZB1-F1
#
_cell.length_a   1.000
_cell.length_b   1.000
_cell.length_c   1.000
_cell.angle_alpha   90.00
_cell.angle_beta   90.00
_cell.angle_gamma   90.00
#
_symmetry.space_group_name_H-M   'P 1'
#
loop_
_entity.id
_entity.type
_entity.pdbx_description
1 polymer ?
#
loop_
_entity_poly.entity_id
_entity_poly.type
_entity_poly.pdbx_seq_one_letter_code
_entity_poly.pdbx_strand_id
1 'polypeptide(L)'
;MEGKPIKFTDTTLRDAHQSLWATRMSLNDMLPVLEQFNRVGYWSLEMWGGATFDVCLRYLNEDPWERLSVIRKHIKNTQLQMLLRGQNVVGYRNYPDDVLEEFINRAAERGIDVFRIFDALNDVRNLEKAVEYVKKTGKHAQGTLCYAISPVHTIEYYVARAREQKELGIDSICIKDMAGILSPKMAFELVSALKQELKLEIQVHCHSSSGMAVAAYLKAVEAGADIIDTAAAALAFFTSQPATETMIACFQGTPWETRLNFDALETINQHFEKLSANKCIPGTKVVDSMVIVHQIPGGMASNLLAQLKEQKAEHRLSEVLEEVPRVREDLGYPPLVTPTSQIVGVQAVMNVIAGERYKIVPKEVKDYVKGLYGRPPAPIRESIVKKILGDEKPIKGRPADKLEPGLPRAHKELSRDLVEKEEDYISYAIFPEVALKFFQWRKNPAKTEEPKTVATETKPKPELTPPPKPVSEEPGIRRLRSLMELASLHSVVELDWEIGEEKIRIKRGPTEQLKTAEITPAVPLRAAETTTPVPPISTAEPPVLPSTPLPSEQRTTSHAAEAAPIATTGKTEQITSPMVGTFYSRSRPEAPPFVEKGDVVEPGETLCIVEAMKLMNEIQAEKKCRIIEILVKDGESVEYGQPLMIVEPL
;
A
#
# COMPACT_ATOMS: atom_id res chain seq x y z
N MET A 1 1.86 -34.72 22.76
CA MET A 1 1.96 -33.36 23.33
C MET A 1 0.69 -33.15 24.14
N GLU A 2 0.77 -32.77 25.41
CA GLU A 2 -0.41 -32.23 26.12
C GLU A 2 -0.88 -31.00 25.33
N GLY A 3 -2.12 -31.02 24.86
CA GLY A 3 -2.66 -29.99 23.97
C GLY A 3 -2.73 -28.62 24.67
N LYS A 4 -1.99 -27.63 24.15
CA LYS A 4 -2.11 -26.23 24.57
C LYS A 4 -3.19 -25.58 23.68
N PRO A 5 -4.28 -25.03 24.25
CA PRO A 5 -5.29 -24.30 23.48
C PRO A 5 -4.67 -23.21 22.61
N ILE A 6 -5.11 -23.11 21.36
CA ILE A 6 -4.65 -22.04 20.48
C ILE A 6 -5.22 -20.70 20.94
N LYS A 7 -4.37 -19.67 20.92
CA LYS A 7 -4.74 -18.30 21.29
C LYS A 7 -5.13 -17.49 20.06
N PHE A 8 -6.01 -16.52 20.27
CA PHE A 8 -6.56 -15.69 19.20
C PHE A 8 -6.27 -14.22 19.46
N THR A 9 -5.80 -13.52 18.43
CA THR A 9 -5.83 -12.06 18.35
C THR A 9 -6.94 -11.63 17.42
N ASP A 10 -7.85 -10.79 17.90
CA ASP A 10 -8.87 -10.21 17.05
C ASP A 10 -8.37 -8.92 16.37
N THR A 11 -8.66 -8.77 15.08
CA THR A 11 -8.23 -7.64 14.25
C THR A 11 -9.40 -6.77 13.77
N THR A 12 -10.62 -7.02 14.27
CA THR A 12 -11.87 -6.40 13.79
C THR A 12 -11.82 -4.88 13.89
N LEU A 13 -11.27 -4.35 14.97
CA LEU A 13 -11.19 -2.91 15.24
C LEU A 13 -9.99 -2.21 14.56
N ARG A 14 -9.15 -2.93 13.81
CA ARG A 14 -7.98 -2.38 13.09
C ARG A 14 -7.86 -2.93 11.68
N ASP A 15 -7.31 -4.13 11.50
CA ASP A 15 -6.92 -4.62 10.17
C ASP A 15 -8.11 -5.00 9.29
N ALA A 16 -9.19 -5.49 9.90
CA ALA A 16 -10.36 -5.95 9.16
C ALA A 16 -11.03 -4.80 8.40
N HIS A 17 -11.39 -3.72 9.11
CA HIS A 17 -11.98 -2.53 8.47
C HIS A 17 -10.96 -1.72 7.66
N GLN A 18 -9.67 -1.80 8.00
CA GLN A 18 -8.60 -1.27 7.13
C GLN A 18 -8.61 -1.96 5.76
N SER A 19 -8.87 -3.28 5.73
CA SER A 19 -8.89 -4.09 4.52
C SER A 19 -10.21 -3.97 3.74
N LEU A 20 -11.35 -3.91 4.44
CA LEU A 20 -12.68 -3.99 3.83
C LEU A 20 -13.39 -2.65 3.66
N TRP A 21 -13.13 -1.67 4.54
CA TRP A 21 -13.85 -0.40 4.64
C TRP A 21 -12.92 0.82 4.54
N ALA A 22 -11.73 0.66 3.96
CA ALA A 22 -10.73 1.72 3.82
C ALA A 22 -10.40 2.43 5.15
N THR A 23 -10.41 1.67 6.25
CA THR A 23 -10.12 2.14 7.62
C THR A 23 -11.18 3.11 8.18
N ARG A 24 -12.41 3.14 7.62
CA ARG A 24 -13.45 4.13 7.94
C ARG A 24 -14.35 3.77 9.13
N MET A 25 -13.96 2.82 9.97
CA MET A 25 -14.69 2.55 11.22
C MET A 25 -14.42 3.68 12.23
N SER A 26 -15.49 4.36 12.65
CA SER A 26 -15.45 5.44 13.65
C SER A 26 -15.40 4.89 15.07
N LEU A 27 -14.98 5.69 16.05
CA LEU A 27 -15.07 5.29 17.47
C LEU A 27 -16.52 5.01 17.88
N ASN A 28 -17.49 5.77 17.35
CA ASN A 28 -18.91 5.56 17.60
C ASN A 28 -19.43 4.21 17.09
N ASP A 29 -18.87 3.72 15.98
CA ASP A 29 -19.18 2.36 15.50
C ASP A 29 -18.62 1.28 16.45
N MET A 30 -17.54 1.56 17.18
CA MET A 30 -16.87 0.59 18.05
C MET A 30 -17.48 0.53 19.46
N LEU A 31 -17.84 1.69 20.02
CA LEU A 31 -18.30 1.86 21.41
C LEU A 31 -19.35 0.82 21.88
N PRO A 32 -20.40 0.49 21.10
CA PRO A 32 -21.47 -0.39 21.57
C PRO A 32 -21.05 -1.82 21.92
N VAL A 33 -19.89 -2.27 21.42
CA VAL A 33 -19.43 -3.67 21.54
C VAL A 33 -18.09 -3.83 22.27
N LEU A 34 -17.50 -2.76 22.81
CA LEU A 34 -16.18 -2.83 23.46
C LEU A 34 -16.17 -3.74 24.70
N GLU A 35 -17.24 -3.74 25.50
CA GLU A 35 -17.34 -4.61 26.68
C GLU A 35 -17.42 -6.10 26.27
N GLN A 36 -18.02 -6.39 25.13
CA GLN A 36 -18.11 -7.73 24.57
C GLN A 36 -16.72 -8.18 24.13
N PHE A 37 -15.96 -7.35 23.40
CA PHE A 37 -14.56 -7.64 23.07
C PHE A 37 -13.73 -7.96 24.31
N ASN A 38 -13.92 -7.21 25.41
CA ASN A 38 -13.23 -7.45 26.68
C ASN A 38 -13.60 -8.81 27.34
N ARG A 39 -14.79 -9.35 27.04
CA ARG A 39 -15.34 -10.60 27.62
C ARG A 39 -15.04 -11.86 26.79
N VAL A 40 -14.66 -11.73 25.51
CA VAL A 40 -14.44 -12.88 24.62
C VAL A 40 -13.34 -13.81 25.16
N GLY A 41 -12.26 -13.25 25.70
CA GLY A 41 -11.09 -14.00 26.15
C GLY A 41 -9.97 -14.11 25.11
N TYR A 42 -9.88 -13.13 24.19
CA TYR A 42 -8.76 -13.02 23.25
C TYR A 42 -7.42 -12.85 23.97
N TRP A 43 -6.33 -13.33 23.36
CA TRP A 43 -4.97 -13.07 23.86
C TRP A 43 -4.61 -11.60 23.71
N SER A 44 -4.95 -11.00 22.58
CA SER A 44 -4.90 -9.56 22.37
C SER A 44 -6.00 -9.09 21.41
N LEU A 45 -6.29 -7.80 21.44
CA LEU A 45 -7.15 -7.13 20.48
C LEU A 45 -6.32 -6.10 19.73
N GLU A 46 -6.13 -6.32 18.44
CA GLU A 46 -5.46 -5.36 17.58
C GLU A 46 -6.45 -4.25 17.18
N MET A 47 -6.27 -3.07 17.76
CA MET A 47 -7.22 -1.95 17.65
C MET A 47 -6.59 -0.60 17.29
N TRP A 48 -5.26 -0.58 17.10
CA TRP A 48 -4.53 0.67 16.88
C TRP A 48 -3.29 0.51 15.98
N GLY A 49 -2.70 1.64 15.56
CA GLY A 49 -1.59 1.66 14.61
C GLY A 49 -2.02 1.34 13.18
N GLY A 50 -1.09 0.89 12.35
CA GLY A 50 -1.35 0.72 10.91
C GLY A 50 -1.81 2.04 10.27
N ALA A 51 -2.92 2.00 9.50
CA ALA A 51 -3.46 3.21 8.86
C ALA A 51 -4.43 4.01 9.76
N THR A 52 -4.84 3.46 10.91
CA THR A 52 -5.86 4.09 11.76
C THR A 52 -5.45 5.48 12.23
N PHE A 53 -4.17 5.69 12.56
CA PHE A 53 -3.69 6.96 13.07
C PHE A 53 -3.87 8.13 12.08
N ASP A 54 -3.39 7.97 10.84
CA ASP A 54 -3.59 8.97 9.77
C ASP A 54 -5.09 9.13 9.44
N VAL A 55 -5.83 8.02 9.36
CA VAL A 55 -7.24 8.06 8.95
C VAL A 55 -8.15 8.74 9.98
N CYS A 56 -7.90 8.54 11.28
CA CYS A 56 -8.61 9.23 12.34
C CYS A 56 -8.52 10.75 12.14
N LEU A 57 -7.30 11.27 12.00
CA LEU A 57 -7.04 12.70 11.82
C LEU A 57 -7.57 13.21 10.47
N ARG A 58 -7.32 12.47 9.39
CA ARG A 58 -7.53 12.95 8.01
C ARG A 58 -8.99 12.89 7.56
N TYR A 59 -9.74 11.90 8.03
CA TYR A 59 -11.03 11.56 7.42
C TYR A 59 -12.16 11.36 8.40
N LEU A 60 -11.87 10.96 9.64
CA LEU A 60 -12.91 10.72 10.64
C LEU A 60 -13.09 11.92 11.56
N ASN A 61 -12.20 12.90 11.50
CA ASN A 61 -12.13 13.98 12.47
C ASN A 61 -12.12 13.43 13.91
N GLU A 62 -11.35 12.37 14.12
CA GLU A 62 -11.17 11.76 15.43
C GLU A 62 -9.71 11.89 15.85
N ASP A 63 -9.52 12.14 17.14
CA ASP A 63 -8.18 12.07 17.72
C ASP A 63 -7.82 10.60 17.97
N PRO A 64 -6.78 10.05 17.32
CA PRO A 64 -6.42 8.65 17.51
C PRO A 64 -6.06 8.37 18.97
N TRP A 65 -5.42 9.31 19.68
CA TRP A 65 -5.00 9.12 21.08
C TRP A 65 -6.20 9.02 22.01
N GLU A 66 -7.26 9.79 21.73
CA GLU A 66 -8.51 9.69 22.47
C GLU A 66 -9.21 8.35 22.19
N ARG A 67 -9.22 7.91 20.92
CA ARG A 67 -9.73 6.58 20.55
C ARG A 67 -9.04 5.48 21.36
N LEU A 68 -7.71 5.53 21.52
CA LEU A 68 -6.97 4.59 22.36
C LEU A 68 -7.43 4.65 23.83
N SER A 69 -7.46 5.84 24.42
CA SER A 69 -7.83 6.02 25.83
C SER A 69 -9.27 5.58 26.12
N VAL A 70 -10.21 5.87 25.23
CA VAL A 70 -11.61 5.43 25.34
C VAL A 70 -11.70 3.91 25.25
N ILE A 71 -11.06 3.27 24.27
CA ILE A 71 -11.11 1.82 24.14
C ILE A 71 -10.46 1.13 25.35
N ARG A 72 -9.31 1.64 25.83
CA ARG A 72 -8.67 1.15 27.05
C ARG A 72 -9.56 1.33 28.28
N LYS A 73 -10.46 2.31 28.32
CA LYS A 73 -11.43 2.48 29.43
C LYS A 73 -12.42 1.32 29.52
N HIS A 74 -12.85 0.78 28.38
CA HIS A 74 -13.83 -0.32 28.30
C HIS A 74 -13.17 -1.70 28.33
N ILE A 75 -12.02 -1.83 27.68
CA ILE A 75 -11.29 -3.09 27.61
C ILE A 75 -10.24 -3.06 28.71
N LYS A 76 -10.30 -3.96 29.69
CA LYS A 76 -9.38 -4.00 30.85
C LYS A 76 -8.64 -5.33 31.00
N ASN A 77 -9.25 -6.42 30.52
CA ASN A 77 -8.77 -7.79 30.73
C ASN A 77 -8.02 -8.33 29.51
N THR A 78 -8.31 -7.79 28.33
CA THR A 78 -7.64 -8.17 27.08
C THR A 78 -6.49 -7.19 26.79
N GLN A 79 -5.35 -7.72 26.34
CA GLN A 79 -4.21 -6.90 25.93
C GLN A 79 -4.55 -6.08 24.69
N LEU A 80 -4.25 -4.78 24.68
CA LEU A 80 -4.39 -3.99 23.46
C LEU A 80 -3.12 -4.10 22.62
N GLN A 81 -3.30 -4.47 21.35
CA GLN A 81 -2.21 -4.61 20.40
C GLN A 81 -2.27 -3.50 19.35
N MET A 82 -1.10 -3.03 18.95
CA MET A 82 -0.96 -2.15 17.79
C MET A 82 0.02 -2.71 16.76
N LEU A 83 -0.16 -2.27 15.51
CA LEU A 83 0.82 -2.47 14.45
C LEU A 83 1.72 -1.23 14.32
N LEU A 84 3.01 -1.38 14.62
CA LEU A 84 4.05 -0.35 14.55
C LEU A 84 5.03 -0.66 13.40
N ARG A 85 5.30 0.32 12.54
CA ARG A 85 6.16 0.18 11.36
C ARG A 85 7.64 0.45 11.68
N GLY A 86 8.16 -0.12 12.76
CA GLY A 86 9.54 0.12 13.21
C GLY A 86 9.86 1.63 13.21
N GLN A 87 10.96 2.00 12.56
CA GLN A 87 11.41 3.38 12.41
C GLN A 87 10.46 4.31 11.61
N ASN A 88 9.51 3.75 10.84
CA ASN A 88 8.45 4.54 10.20
C ASN A 88 7.30 4.89 11.14
N VAL A 89 7.30 4.40 12.39
CA VAL A 89 6.25 4.64 13.39
C VAL A 89 4.87 4.22 12.85
N VAL A 90 4.01 5.18 12.51
CA VAL A 90 2.71 4.97 11.85
C VAL A 90 2.63 5.70 10.50
N GLY A 91 3.74 6.32 10.06
CA GLY A 91 3.85 7.07 8.80
C GLY A 91 4.46 6.26 7.65
N TYR A 92 5.03 6.97 6.67
CA TYR A 92 5.41 6.41 5.36
C TYR A 92 6.90 6.52 5.02
N ARG A 93 7.70 7.08 5.93
CA ARG A 93 9.17 7.24 5.84
C ARG A 93 9.79 7.03 7.22
N ASN A 94 11.11 6.94 7.30
CA ASN A 94 11.81 6.91 8.57
C ASN A 94 11.64 8.24 9.32
N TYR A 95 11.40 8.14 10.64
CA TYR A 95 11.33 9.28 11.56
C TYR A 95 12.54 9.28 12.50
N PRO A 96 12.91 10.45 13.05
CA PRO A 96 13.94 10.57 14.08
C PRO A 96 13.63 9.74 15.33
N ASP A 97 14.68 9.35 16.06
CA ASP A 97 14.55 8.49 17.24
C ASP A 97 13.77 9.11 18.39
N ASP A 98 13.84 10.43 18.59
CA ASP A 98 13.10 11.14 19.64
C ASP A 98 11.59 11.07 19.40
N VAL A 99 11.16 11.17 18.14
CA VAL A 99 9.74 11.02 17.77
C VAL A 99 9.27 9.59 18.01
N LEU A 100 10.09 8.59 17.65
CA LEU A 100 9.78 7.17 17.86
C LEU A 100 9.68 6.83 19.35
N GLU A 101 10.65 7.27 20.17
CA GLU A 101 10.69 7.00 21.61
C GLU A 101 9.47 7.61 22.30
N GLU A 102 9.18 8.89 22.05
CA GLU A 102 8.05 9.55 22.69
C GLU A 102 6.70 8.97 22.22
N PHE A 103 6.57 8.60 20.95
CA PHE A 103 5.37 7.91 20.46
C PHE A 103 5.12 6.59 21.21
N ILE A 104 6.16 5.76 21.38
CA ILE A 104 6.06 4.49 22.09
C ILE A 104 5.73 4.72 23.57
N ASN A 105 6.40 5.67 24.23
CA ASN A 105 6.15 6.00 25.63
C ASN A 105 4.68 6.39 25.85
N ARG A 106 4.14 7.29 25.02
CA ARG A 106 2.74 7.73 25.11
C ARG A 106 1.74 6.64 24.77
N ALA A 107 2.03 5.82 23.76
CA ALA A 107 1.18 4.69 23.40
C ALA A 107 1.11 3.66 24.54
N ALA A 108 2.25 3.36 25.18
CA ALA A 108 2.32 2.45 26.33
C ALA A 108 1.61 3.03 27.56
N GLU A 109 1.82 4.31 27.87
CA GLU A 109 1.16 5.04 28.96
C GLU A 109 -0.37 5.03 28.81
N ARG A 110 -0.87 5.25 27.59
CA ARG A 110 -2.32 5.27 27.30
C ARG A 110 -2.95 3.89 27.19
N GLY A 111 -2.15 2.83 27.12
CA GLY A 111 -2.61 1.47 27.38
C GLY A 111 -2.43 0.46 26.26
N ILE A 112 -1.57 0.72 25.27
CA ILE A 112 -1.05 -0.34 24.40
C ILE A 112 -0.18 -1.29 25.24
N ASP A 113 -0.42 -2.60 25.08
CA ASP A 113 0.29 -3.66 25.79
C ASP A 113 1.24 -4.43 24.88
N VAL A 114 0.84 -4.64 23.61
CA VAL A 114 1.60 -5.39 22.62
C VAL A 114 1.92 -4.49 21.42
N PHE A 115 3.21 -4.31 21.16
CA PHE A 115 3.69 -3.63 19.97
C PHE A 115 4.15 -4.68 18.97
N ARG A 116 3.38 -4.88 17.89
CA ARG A 116 3.83 -5.67 16.74
C ARG A 116 4.68 -4.79 15.84
N ILE A 117 5.99 -4.99 15.87
CA ILE A 117 7.00 -4.15 15.22
C ILE A 117 7.47 -4.83 13.94
N PHE A 118 7.26 -4.20 12.80
CA PHE A 118 7.72 -4.70 11.50
C PHE A 118 8.45 -3.63 10.70
N ASP A 119 9.32 -4.08 9.80
CA ASP A 119 9.98 -3.28 8.78
C ASP A 119 9.63 -3.86 7.41
N ALA A 120 9.34 -2.98 6.43
CA ALA A 120 8.86 -3.41 5.12
C ALA A 120 9.88 -4.25 4.34
N LEU A 121 11.17 -4.11 4.66
CA LEU A 121 12.28 -4.83 4.03
C LEU A 121 12.79 -6.00 4.87
N ASN A 122 12.20 -6.23 6.04
CA ASN A 122 12.75 -7.09 7.09
C ASN A 122 14.18 -6.68 7.51
N ASP A 123 14.51 -5.39 7.40
CA ASP A 123 15.79 -4.84 7.85
C ASP A 123 15.76 -4.61 9.36
N VAL A 124 16.39 -5.51 10.11
CA VAL A 124 16.37 -5.52 11.58
C VAL A 124 16.95 -4.23 12.19
N ARG A 125 17.79 -3.50 11.46
CA ARG A 125 18.32 -2.19 11.90
C ARG A 125 17.22 -1.16 12.11
N ASN A 126 16.12 -1.24 11.35
CA ASN A 126 14.96 -0.36 11.51
C ASN A 126 14.03 -0.80 12.66
N LEU A 127 14.31 -1.92 13.32
CA LEU A 127 13.55 -2.44 14.46
C LEU A 127 14.24 -2.17 15.79
N GLU A 128 15.58 -2.05 15.81
CA GLU A 128 16.42 -1.93 17.00
C GLU A 128 15.89 -0.93 18.02
N LYS A 129 15.71 0.33 17.61
CA LYS A 129 15.22 1.39 18.50
C LYS A 129 13.79 1.19 18.96
N ALA A 130 12.91 0.70 18.08
CA ALA A 130 11.53 0.42 18.46
C ALA A 130 11.45 -0.70 19.51
N VAL A 131 12.23 -1.77 19.35
CA VAL A 131 12.32 -2.85 20.34
C VAL A 131 12.89 -2.29 21.65
N GLU A 132 14.02 -1.58 21.61
CA GLU A 132 14.65 -0.96 22.78
C GLU A 132 13.63 -0.13 23.59
N TYR A 133 12.91 0.78 22.93
CA TYR A 133 11.98 1.69 23.59
C TYR A 133 10.75 0.95 24.13
N VAL A 134 10.18 -0.01 23.40
CA VAL A 134 9.08 -0.83 23.93
C VAL A 134 9.54 -1.59 25.17
N LYS A 135 10.74 -2.18 25.17
CA LYS A 135 11.27 -2.87 26.35
C LYS A 135 11.48 -1.93 27.53
N LYS A 136 11.91 -0.68 27.33
CA LYS A 136 12.01 0.34 28.40
C LYS A 136 10.66 0.63 29.07
N THR A 137 9.56 0.59 28.32
CA THR A 137 8.20 0.77 28.89
C THR A 137 7.67 -0.45 29.66
N GLY A 138 8.36 -1.60 29.59
CA GLY A 138 7.91 -2.86 30.18
C GLY A 138 6.76 -3.53 29.42
N LYS A 139 6.45 -3.07 28.20
CA LYS A 139 5.41 -3.66 27.33
C LYS A 139 5.99 -4.76 26.44
N HIS A 140 5.11 -5.51 25.78
CA HIS A 140 5.47 -6.68 24.97
C HIS A 140 5.96 -6.24 23.59
N ALA A 141 7.24 -6.51 23.28
CA ALA A 141 7.81 -6.27 21.97
C ALA A 141 7.66 -7.53 21.10
N GLN A 142 6.78 -7.48 20.10
CA GLN A 142 6.62 -8.56 19.13
C GLN A 142 7.38 -8.23 17.83
N GLY A 143 8.47 -8.96 17.58
CA GLY A 143 9.16 -8.90 16.30
C GLY A 143 8.31 -9.47 15.17
N THR A 144 8.52 -9.03 13.94
CA THR A 144 7.69 -9.42 12.80
C THR A 144 8.53 -9.74 11.56
N LEU A 145 8.17 -10.83 10.88
CA LEU A 145 8.69 -11.23 9.58
C LEU A 145 7.61 -10.95 8.52
N CYS A 146 7.83 -9.97 7.66
CA CYS A 146 7.00 -9.74 6.47
C CYS A 146 7.24 -10.87 5.47
N TYR A 147 6.25 -11.73 5.31
CA TYR A 147 6.30 -12.89 4.43
C TYR A 147 6.14 -12.48 2.96
N ALA A 148 6.93 -13.08 2.09
CA ALA A 148 6.94 -12.85 0.66
C ALA A 148 7.53 -14.07 -0.06
N ILE A 149 7.23 -14.21 -1.36
CA ILE A 149 7.78 -15.31 -2.17
C ILE A 149 8.74 -14.70 -3.19
N SER A 150 10.00 -15.11 -3.17
CA SER A 150 11.01 -14.82 -4.20
C SER A 150 12.19 -15.78 -4.08
N PRO A 151 13.15 -15.79 -5.02
CA PRO A 151 14.36 -16.61 -4.92
C PRO A 151 15.19 -16.40 -3.64
N VAL A 152 14.97 -15.28 -2.92
CA VAL A 152 15.73 -14.89 -1.72
C VAL A 152 15.00 -15.27 -0.43
N HIS A 153 13.67 -15.39 -0.48
CA HIS A 153 12.83 -15.60 0.70
C HIS A 153 12.67 -17.10 1.00
N THR A 154 13.74 -17.71 1.53
CA THR A 154 13.73 -19.11 1.97
C THR A 154 13.46 -19.23 3.48
N ILE A 155 13.28 -20.46 3.99
CA ILE A 155 13.16 -20.70 5.44
C ILE A 155 14.41 -20.17 6.16
N GLU A 156 15.59 -20.42 5.62
CA GLU A 156 16.88 -20.00 6.19
C GLU A 156 16.96 -18.47 6.27
N TYR A 157 16.46 -17.76 5.25
CA TYR A 157 16.35 -16.31 5.29
C TYR A 157 15.49 -15.85 6.47
N TYR A 158 14.30 -16.41 6.63
CA TYR A 158 13.38 -16.03 7.70
C TYR A 158 13.92 -16.39 9.09
N VAL A 159 14.52 -17.57 9.25
CA VAL A 159 15.16 -17.99 10.50
C VAL A 159 16.33 -17.06 10.85
N ALA A 160 17.15 -16.64 9.88
CA ALA A 160 18.24 -15.69 10.11
C ALA A 160 17.72 -14.32 10.57
N ARG A 161 16.70 -13.76 9.91
CA ARG A 161 16.07 -12.51 10.35
C ARG A 161 15.45 -12.64 11.74
N ALA A 162 14.85 -13.78 12.05
CA ALA A 162 14.26 -14.03 13.35
C ALA A 162 15.29 -14.12 14.48
N ARG A 163 16.46 -14.73 14.22
CA ARG A 163 17.59 -14.75 15.17
C ARG A 163 18.07 -13.34 15.48
N GLU A 164 18.29 -12.52 14.46
CA GLU A 164 18.67 -11.11 14.63
C GLU A 164 17.64 -10.34 15.48
N GLN A 165 16.34 -10.52 15.23
CA GLN A 165 15.32 -9.88 16.06
C GLN A 165 15.28 -10.42 17.50
N LYS A 166 15.52 -11.72 17.70
CA LYS A 166 15.65 -12.32 19.04
C LYS A 166 16.82 -11.74 19.81
N GLU A 167 17.95 -11.48 19.14
CA GLU A 167 19.12 -10.82 19.76
C GLU A 167 18.82 -9.39 20.23
N LEU A 168 17.87 -8.69 19.59
CA LEU A 168 17.36 -7.40 20.07
C LEU A 168 16.51 -7.49 21.35
N GLY A 169 16.07 -8.69 21.73
CA GLY A 169 15.28 -8.91 22.94
C GLY A 169 13.76 -8.85 22.77
N ILE A 170 13.22 -9.23 21.60
CA ILE A 170 11.77 -9.41 21.40
C ILE A 170 11.20 -10.51 22.31
N ASP A 171 9.93 -10.36 22.68
CA ASP A 171 9.20 -11.28 23.57
C ASP A 171 8.45 -12.39 22.79
N SER A 172 8.02 -12.09 21.56
CA SER A 172 7.45 -13.07 20.63
C SER A 172 7.71 -12.67 19.18
N ILE A 173 7.46 -13.59 18.24
CA ILE A 173 7.62 -13.32 16.80
C ILE A 173 6.32 -13.55 16.04
N CYS A 174 6.05 -12.69 15.07
CA CYS A 174 4.91 -12.78 14.16
C CYS A 174 5.37 -13.08 12.73
N ILE A 175 4.76 -14.07 12.09
CA ILE A 175 4.82 -14.23 10.63
C ILE A 175 3.66 -13.41 10.05
N LYS A 176 3.99 -12.31 9.36
CA LYS A 176 2.99 -11.42 8.75
C LYS A 176 2.91 -11.66 7.25
N ASP A 177 1.89 -12.41 6.84
CA ASP A 177 1.49 -12.60 5.45
C ASP A 177 0.41 -11.58 5.05
N MET A 178 0.87 -10.38 4.68
CA MET A 178 0.01 -9.24 4.33
C MET A 178 -0.75 -9.40 3.00
N ALA A 179 -0.28 -10.28 2.11
CA ALA A 179 -0.92 -10.52 0.81
C ALA A 179 -1.79 -11.78 0.80
N GLY A 180 -1.74 -12.60 1.86
CA GLY A 180 -2.50 -13.83 1.93
C GLY A 180 -1.94 -14.91 1.00
N ILE A 181 -0.62 -15.04 0.92
CA ILE A 181 0.10 -15.94 -0.01
C ILE A 181 0.87 -17.05 0.71
N LEU A 182 0.76 -17.17 2.03
CA LEU A 182 1.37 -18.25 2.81
C LEU A 182 0.64 -19.57 2.54
N SER A 183 1.31 -20.48 1.83
CA SER A 183 0.76 -21.82 1.57
C SER A 183 0.73 -22.67 2.85
N PRO A 184 -0.17 -23.66 2.98
CA PRO A 184 -0.21 -24.53 4.15
C PRO A 184 1.08 -25.32 4.38
N LYS A 185 1.71 -25.80 3.30
CA LYS A 185 3.02 -26.47 3.39
C LYS A 185 4.07 -25.51 3.98
N MET A 186 4.13 -24.29 3.46
CA MET A 186 5.11 -23.32 3.95
C MET A 186 4.83 -22.88 5.38
N ALA A 187 3.56 -22.72 5.75
CA ALA A 187 3.17 -22.42 7.13
C ALA A 187 3.70 -23.49 8.10
N PHE A 188 3.53 -24.77 7.78
CA PHE A 188 4.04 -25.87 8.59
C PHE A 188 5.57 -25.83 8.71
N GLU A 189 6.27 -25.74 7.58
CA GLU A 189 7.73 -25.81 7.52
C GLU A 189 8.38 -24.61 8.22
N LEU A 190 7.90 -23.40 7.95
CA LEU A 190 8.44 -22.17 8.53
C LEU A 190 8.18 -22.09 10.04
N VAL A 191 6.96 -22.40 10.49
CA VAL A 191 6.65 -22.40 11.94
C VAL A 191 7.48 -23.46 12.66
N SER A 192 7.61 -24.67 12.09
CA SER A 192 8.44 -25.73 12.67
C SER A 192 9.89 -25.28 12.86
N ALA A 193 10.49 -24.67 11.83
CA ALA A 193 11.85 -24.17 11.89
C ALA A 193 12.03 -23.06 12.94
N LEU A 194 11.10 -22.10 12.98
CA LEU A 194 11.14 -21.00 13.95
C LEU A 194 10.93 -21.50 15.39
N LYS A 195 10.04 -22.48 15.64
CA LYS A 195 9.83 -23.05 16.97
C LYS A 195 11.10 -23.76 17.47
N GLN A 196 11.77 -24.51 16.60
CA GLN A 196 13.01 -25.19 16.92
C GLN A 196 14.12 -24.20 17.29
N GLU A 197 14.22 -23.09 16.56
CA GLU A 197 15.30 -22.13 16.72
C GLU A 197 15.09 -21.15 17.89
N LEU A 198 13.91 -20.54 17.97
CA LEU A 198 13.74 -19.33 18.78
C LEU A 198 13.33 -19.64 20.22
N LYS A 199 12.56 -20.69 20.45
CA LYS A 199 11.88 -20.96 21.74
C LYS A 199 11.02 -19.79 22.24
N LEU A 200 10.57 -18.93 21.33
CA LEU A 200 9.61 -17.85 21.60
C LEU A 200 8.20 -18.30 21.22
N GLU A 201 7.20 -17.55 21.68
CA GLU A 201 5.84 -17.70 21.15
C GLU A 201 5.80 -17.23 19.69
N ILE A 202 5.07 -17.97 18.86
CA ILE A 202 4.90 -17.64 17.44
C ILE A 202 3.45 -17.29 17.16
N GLN A 203 3.26 -16.11 16.58
CA GLN A 203 1.99 -15.64 16.06
C GLN A 203 1.97 -15.71 14.54
N VAL A 204 0.86 -16.15 13.96
CA VAL A 204 0.68 -16.17 12.49
C VAL A 204 -0.46 -15.27 12.10
N HIS A 205 -0.16 -14.32 11.23
CA HIS A 205 -1.10 -13.35 10.68
C HIS A 205 -1.20 -13.55 9.17
N CYS A 206 -2.36 -13.94 8.67
CA CYS A 206 -2.63 -14.13 7.25
C CYS A 206 -3.90 -13.38 6.82
N HIS A 207 -3.81 -12.70 5.68
CA HIS A 207 -4.99 -12.23 4.96
C HIS A 207 -5.60 -13.38 4.13
N SER A 208 -6.90 -13.33 3.87
CA SER A 208 -7.64 -14.40 3.19
C SER A 208 -7.68 -14.27 1.67
N SER A 209 -6.89 -13.36 1.08
CA SER A 209 -7.03 -12.96 -0.33
C SER A 209 -6.89 -14.10 -1.34
N SER A 210 -6.06 -15.10 -1.06
CA SER A 210 -5.93 -16.31 -1.89
C SER A 210 -6.93 -17.43 -1.55
N GLY A 211 -7.67 -17.31 -0.44
CA GLY A 211 -8.46 -18.38 0.15
C GLY A 211 -7.65 -19.41 0.97
N MET A 212 -6.32 -19.33 1.01
CA MET A 212 -5.48 -20.34 1.69
C MET A 212 -5.36 -20.16 3.21
N ALA A 213 -5.72 -18.99 3.76
CA ALA A 213 -5.40 -18.61 5.14
C ALA A 213 -5.90 -19.59 6.20
N VAL A 214 -7.13 -20.12 6.07
CA VAL A 214 -7.68 -21.13 7.01
C VAL A 214 -6.81 -22.39 7.05
N ALA A 215 -6.45 -22.91 5.87
CA ALA A 215 -5.59 -24.08 5.77
C ALA A 215 -4.15 -23.79 6.25
N ALA A 216 -3.64 -22.58 6.01
CA ALA A 216 -2.36 -22.12 6.51
C ALA A 216 -2.33 -22.06 8.04
N TYR A 217 -3.38 -21.56 8.68
CA TYR A 217 -3.52 -21.55 10.14
C TYR A 217 -3.57 -22.95 10.73
N LEU A 218 -4.36 -23.87 10.15
CA LEU A 218 -4.39 -25.27 10.59
C LEU A 218 -2.97 -25.86 10.60
N LYS A 219 -2.22 -25.69 9.51
CA LYS A 219 -0.86 -26.21 9.39
C LYS A 219 0.17 -25.49 10.26
N ALA A 220 0.02 -24.19 10.48
CA ALA A 220 0.83 -23.45 11.44
C ALA A 220 0.62 -23.95 12.88
N VAL A 221 -0.63 -24.19 13.28
CA VAL A 221 -0.97 -24.67 14.63
C VAL A 221 -0.49 -26.11 14.84
N GLU A 222 -0.65 -26.99 13.85
CA GLU A 222 -0.05 -28.34 13.87
C GLU A 222 1.48 -28.30 14.05
N ALA A 223 2.15 -27.30 13.46
CA ALA A 223 3.59 -27.08 13.60
C ALA A 223 4.01 -26.39 14.91
N GLY A 224 3.06 -25.98 15.75
CA GLY A 224 3.31 -25.42 17.07
C GLY A 224 3.22 -23.90 17.16
N ALA A 225 2.50 -23.23 16.26
CA ALA A 225 2.13 -21.82 16.44
C ALA A 225 1.30 -21.64 17.73
N ASP A 226 1.53 -20.53 18.44
CA ASP A 226 0.91 -20.24 19.74
C ASP A 226 -0.30 -19.33 19.61
N ILE A 227 -0.35 -18.47 18.59
CA ILE A 227 -1.36 -17.44 18.38
C ILE A 227 -1.69 -17.32 16.88
N ILE A 228 -2.96 -17.10 16.54
CA ILE A 228 -3.41 -16.74 15.18
C ILE A 228 -4.25 -15.46 15.19
N ASP A 229 -4.21 -14.71 14.10
CA ASP A 229 -5.02 -13.49 13.93
C ASP A 229 -6.33 -13.79 13.20
N THR A 230 -7.45 -13.38 13.78
CA THR A 230 -8.79 -13.57 13.21
C THR A 230 -9.60 -12.27 13.28
N ALA A 231 -10.72 -12.23 12.57
CA ALA A 231 -11.70 -11.14 12.67
C ALA A 231 -13.09 -11.72 12.98
N ALA A 232 -13.98 -10.90 13.53
CA ALA A 232 -15.40 -11.24 13.63
C ALA A 232 -15.96 -11.60 12.24
N ALA A 233 -16.80 -12.63 12.14
CA ALA A 233 -17.34 -13.14 10.87
C ALA A 233 -17.89 -12.05 9.94
N ALA A 234 -18.58 -11.04 10.49
CA ALA A 234 -19.14 -9.91 9.76
C ALA A 234 -18.10 -9.08 8.96
N LEU A 235 -16.83 -9.19 9.34
CA LEU A 235 -15.69 -8.44 8.81
C LEU A 235 -14.51 -9.34 8.46
N ALA A 236 -14.76 -10.65 8.29
CA ALA A 236 -13.75 -11.64 7.94
C ALA A 236 -13.69 -11.94 6.44
N PHE A 237 -12.66 -12.68 6.03
CA PHE A 237 -12.41 -13.15 4.66
C PHE A 237 -12.22 -12.02 3.64
N PHE A 238 -12.31 -12.32 2.34
CA PHE A 238 -11.90 -11.42 1.26
C PHE A 238 -10.43 -10.99 1.44
N THR A 239 -10.19 -9.70 1.63
CA THR A 239 -8.89 -9.13 1.96
C THR A 239 -8.65 -9.05 3.47
N SER A 240 -9.58 -9.47 4.32
CA SER A 240 -9.46 -9.53 5.78
C SER A 240 -8.93 -10.89 6.27
N GLN A 241 -8.80 -11.05 7.58
CA GLN A 241 -8.38 -12.28 8.26
C GLN A 241 -9.50 -13.33 8.24
N PRO A 242 -9.19 -14.63 8.46
CA PRO A 242 -10.20 -15.66 8.69
C PRO A 242 -11.13 -15.33 9.85
N ALA A 243 -12.38 -15.80 9.78
CA ALA A 243 -13.35 -15.58 10.85
C ALA A 243 -12.95 -16.33 12.13
N THR A 244 -13.06 -15.68 13.28
CA THR A 244 -12.80 -16.27 14.60
C THR A 244 -13.63 -17.55 14.78
N GLU A 245 -14.92 -17.49 14.46
CA GLU A 245 -15.90 -18.56 14.60
C GLU A 245 -15.54 -19.77 13.74
N THR A 246 -15.08 -19.52 12.50
CA THR A 246 -14.63 -20.59 11.60
C THR A 246 -13.41 -21.30 12.17
N MET A 247 -12.44 -20.55 12.71
CA MET A 247 -11.25 -21.15 13.28
C MET A 247 -11.54 -21.87 14.60
N ILE A 248 -12.47 -21.39 15.43
CA ILE A 248 -12.92 -22.13 16.61
C ILE A 248 -13.51 -23.50 16.19
N ALA A 249 -14.40 -23.51 15.19
CA ALA A 249 -15.00 -24.74 14.68
C ALA A 249 -13.94 -25.71 14.13
N CYS A 250 -12.90 -25.19 13.46
CA CYS A 250 -11.79 -25.99 12.97
C CYS A 250 -10.99 -26.71 14.06
N PHE A 251 -10.91 -26.14 15.27
CA PHE A 251 -10.15 -26.71 16.39
C PHE A 251 -11.03 -27.45 17.42
N GLN A 252 -12.34 -27.50 17.23
CA GLN A 252 -13.25 -28.19 18.14
C GLN A 252 -12.93 -29.70 18.21
N GLY A 253 -12.82 -30.25 19.43
CA GLY A 253 -12.47 -31.66 19.64
C GLY A 253 -11.00 -32.00 19.32
N THR A 254 -10.17 -31.00 19.04
CA THR A 254 -8.72 -31.18 18.83
C THR A 254 -7.93 -30.79 20.09
N PRO A 255 -6.65 -31.13 20.21
CA PRO A 255 -5.80 -30.69 21.33
C PRO A 255 -5.63 -29.16 21.45
N TRP A 256 -6.00 -28.40 20.42
CA TRP A 256 -5.90 -26.93 20.39
C TRP A 256 -7.22 -26.22 20.66
N GLU A 257 -8.27 -26.96 21.03
CA GLU A 257 -9.59 -26.41 21.31
C GLU A 257 -9.54 -25.23 22.29
N THR A 258 -10.18 -24.12 21.91
CA THR A 258 -10.20 -22.87 22.68
C THR A 258 -11.48 -22.75 23.51
N ARG A 259 -11.48 -21.80 24.45
CA ARG A 259 -12.59 -21.51 25.37
C ARG A 259 -13.06 -20.06 25.27
N LEU A 260 -13.17 -19.55 24.04
CA LEU A 260 -13.68 -18.20 23.79
C LEU A 260 -15.18 -18.12 24.10
N ASN A 261 -15.62 -16.95 24.56
CA ASN A 261 -17.02 -16.71 24.90
C ASN A 261 -17.86 -16.48 23.62
N PHE A 262 -18.61 -17.50 23.20
CA PHE A 262 -19.46 -17.46 22.02
C PHE A 262 -20.59 -16.42 22.10
N ASP A 263 -21.21 -16.19 23.25
CA ASP A 263 -22.29 -15.19 23.38
C ASP A 263 -21.78 -13.77 23.13
N ALA A 264 -20.56 -13.48 23.59
CA ALA A 264 -19.90 -12.21 23.32
C ALA A 264 -19.53 -12.07 21.83
N LEU A 265 -19.02 -13.13 21.20
CA LEU A 265 -18.73 -13.16 19.76
C LEU A 265 -19.98 -12.92 18.91
N GLU A 266 -21.07 -13.59 19.23
CA GLU A 266 -22.35 -13.44 18.53
C GLU A 266 -22.88 -12.00 18.61
N THR A 267 -22.78 -11.37 19.78
CA THR A 267 -23.17 -9.96 19.95
C THR A 267 -22.32 -9.03 19.09
N ILE A 268 -21.02 -9.29 19.00
CA ILE A 268 -20.09 -8.52 18.14
C ILE A 268 -20.48 -8.68 16.67
N ASN A 269 -20.75 -9.90 16.21
CA ASN A 269 -21.15 -10.17 14.83
C ASN A 269 -22.46 -9.47 14.48
N GLN A 270 -23.51 -9.64 15.28
CA GLN A 270 -24.81 -9.02 15.02
C GLN A 270 -24.72 -7.49 14.92
N HIS A 271 -23.83 -6.87 15.68
CA HIS A 271 -23.57 -5.43 15.60
C HIS A 271 -22.90 -5.06 14.27
N PHE A 272 -21.82 -5.75 13.89
CA PHE A 272 -21.08 -5.41 12.68
C PHE A 272 -21.79 -5.84 11.40
N GLU A 273 -22.60 -6.89 11.40
CA GLU A 273 -23.47 -7.26 10.27
C GLU A 273 -24.40 -6.09 9.91
N LYS A 274 -25.06 -5.49 10.92
CA LYS A 274 -25.93 -4.32 10.73
C LYS A 274 -25.16 -3.12 10.15
N LEU A 275 -23.93 -2.90 10.61
CA LEU A 275 -23.08 -1.81 10.11
C LEU A 275 -22.51 -2.06 8.71
N SER A 276 -22.27 -3.33 8.35
CA SER A 276 -21.57 -3.72 7.12
C SER A 276 -22.35 -3.48 5.83
N ALA A 277 -23.69 -3.44 5.92
CA ALA A 277 -24.60 -3.46 4.77
C ALA A 277 -24.29 -2.43 3.67
N ASN A 278 -23.66 -1.29 4.02
CA ASN A 278 -23.32 -0.21 3.09
C ASN A 278 -21.86 0.26 3.15
N LYS A 279 -20.94 -0.49 3.80
CA LYS A 279 -19.56 -0.01 4.07
C LYS A 279 -18.46 -0.71 3.25
N CYS A 280 -18.78 -1.77 2.50
CA CYS A 280 -17.79 -2.51 1.71
C CYS A 280 -17.23 -1.68 0.54
N ILE A 281 -15.91 -1.77 0.31
CA ILE A 281 -15.27 -1.19 -0.86
C ILE A 281 -15.80 -1.87 -2.14
N PRO A 282 -16.34 -1.10 -3.10
CA PRO A 282 -16.78 -1.66 -4.39
C PRO A 282 -15.65 -2.42 -5.11
N GLY A 283 -15.96 -3.59 -5.66
CA GLY A 283 -15.00 -4.41 -6.40
C GLY A 283 -14.12 -5.32 -5.54
N THR A 284 -14.33 -5.39 -4.23
CA THR A 284 -13.65 -6.36 -3.36
C THR A 284 -14.02 -7.79 -3.77
N LYS A 285 -13.02 -8.58 -4.19
CA LYS A 285 -13.18 -9.98 -4.59
C LYS A 285 -13.14 -10.89 -3.37
N VAL A 286 -13.97 -11.93 -3.37
CA VAL A 286 -13.96 -12.99 -2.33
C VAL A 286 -12.60 -13.70 -2.32
N VAL A 287 -12.10 -14.05 -3.50
CA VAL A 287 -10.76 -14.60 -3.72
C VAL A 287 -10.15 -13.90 -4.93
N ASP A 288 -8.89 -13.49 -4.80
CA ASP A 288 -8.09 -13.00 -5.91
C ASP A 288 -7.22 -14.14 -6.46
N SER A 289 -7.57 -14.63 -7.65
CA SER A 289 -6.88 -15.77 -8.27
C SER A 289 -5.43 -15.49 -8.66
N MET A 290 -5.02 -14.22 -8.76
CA MET A 290 -3.68 -13.83 -9.20
C MET A 290 -2.77 -13.33 -8.09
N VAL A 291 -3.27 -13.20 -6.85
CA VAL A 291 -2.50 -12.63 -5.73
C VAL A 291 -1.21 -13.39 -5.43
N ILE A 292 -1.17 -14.70 -5.69
CA ILE A 292 0.02 -15.52 -5.53
C ILE A 292 1.14 -15.09 -6.50
N VAL A 293 0.77 -14.63 -7.69
CA VAL A 293 1.71 -14.20 -8.74
C VAL A 293 2.18 -12.77 -8.49
N HIS A 294 1.25 -11.81 -8.40
CA HIS A 294 1.63 -10.39 -8.28
C HIS A 294 1.97 -9.97 -6.84
N GLN A 295 1.54 -10.72 -5.82
CA GLN A 295 1.79 -10.48 -4.38
C GLN A 295 1.39 -9.08 -3.89
N ILE A 296 0.46 -8.44 -4.60
CA ILE A 296 -0.04 -7.09 -4.27
C ILE A 296 -1.11 -7.26 -3.18
N PRO A 297 -0.94 -6.65 -1.99
CA PRO A 297 -1.97 -6.70 -0.96
C PRO A 297 -3.27 -6.04 -1.41
N GLY A 298 -4.42 -6.52 -0.91
CA GLY A 298 -5.74 -6.12 -1.40
C GLY A 298 -5.97 -4.61 -1.50
N GLY A 299 -5.64 -3.84 -0.45
CA GLY A 299 -5.82 -2.39 -0.45
C GLY A 299 -4.95 -1.63 -1.46
N MET A 300 -3.88 -2.24 -1.96
CA MET A 300 -3.05 -1.64 -3.01
C MET A 300 -3.61 -1.88 -4.41
N ALA A 301 -4.26 -3.02 -4.66
CA ALA A 301 -4.83 -3.32 -5.97
C ALA A 301 -5.93 -2.31 -6.36
N SER A 302 -6.80 -1.96 -5.41
CA SER A 302 -7.81 -0.91 -5.61
C SER A 302 -7.18 0.47 -5.82
N ASN A 303 -6.10 0.78 -5.10
CA ASN A 303 -5.36 2.03 -5.29
C ASN A 303 -4.71 2.10 -6.68
N LEU A 304 -4.05 1.04 -7.15
CA LEU A 304 -3.48 0.99 -8.51
C LEU A 304 -4.55 1.22 -9.59
N LEU A 305 -5.72 0.61 -9.44
CA LEU A 305 -6.84 0.81 -10.36
C LEU A 305 -7.34 2.25 -10.35
N ALA A 306 -7.50 2.85 -9.15
CA ALA A 306 -7.91 4.25 -9.02
C ALA A 306 -6.88 5.20 -9.66
N GLN A 307 -5.59 4.91 -9.51
CA GLN A 307 -4.51 5.68 -10.12
C GLN A 307 -4.54 5.55 -11.65
N LEU A 308 -4.73 4.34 -12.20
CA LEU A 308 -4.88 4.17 -13.65
C LEU A 308 -6.11 4.89 -14.20
N LYS A 309 -7.20 4.92 -13.42
CA LYS A 309 -8.42 5.68 -13.77
C LYS A 309 -8.18 7.18 -13.84
N GLU A 310 -7.44 7.73 -12.88
CA GLU A 310 -7.03 9.14 -12.90
C GLU A 310 -6.21 9.46 -14.17
N GLN A 311 -5.36 8.52 -14.60
CA GLN A 311 -4.57 8.61 -15.83
C GLN A 311 -5.34 8.23 -17.11
N LYS A 312 -6.66 7.93 -17.01
CA LYS A 312 -7.50 7.46 -18.12
C LYS A 312 -6.92 6.21 -18.84
N ALA A 313 -6.24 5.36 -18.08
CA ALA A 313 -5.46 4.21 -18.54
C ALA A 313 -5.92 2.87 -17.93
N GLU A 314 -7.18 2.74 -17.50
CA GLU A 314 -7.65 1.51 -16.82
C GLU A 314 -7.48 0.24 -17.69
N HIS A 315 -7.58 0.39 -19.01
CA HIS A 315 -7.39 -0.69 -19.98
C HIS A 315 -5.98 -1.31 -19.94
N ARG A 316 -5.00 -0.63 -19.32
CA ARG A 316 -3.60 -1.06 -19.20
C ARG A 316 -3.27 -1.76 -17.88
N LEU A 317 -4.28 -2.06 -17.05
CA LEU A 317 -4.08 -2.72 -15.75
C LEU A 317 -3.27 -4.03 -15.87
N SER A 318 -3.54 -4.85 -16.90
CA SER A 318 -2.83 -6.11 -17.12
C SER A 318 -1.32 -5.88 -17.34
N GLU A 319 -0.93 -4.86 -18.11
CA GLU A 319 0.47 -4.49 -18.32
C GLU A 319 1.14 -4.08 -17.00
N VAL A 320 0.43 -3.32 -16.15
CA VAL A 320 0.95 -2.91 -14.83
C VAL A 320 1.16 -4.12 -13.93
N LEU A 321 0.20 -5.05 -13.88
CA LEU A 321 0.31 -6.26 -13.06
C LEU A 321 1.47 -7.17 -13.50
N GLU A 322 1.81 -7.17 -14.79
CA GLU A 322 2.99 -7.87 -15.32
C GLU A 322 4.32 -7.12 -15.06
N GLU A 323 4.29 -5.80 -14.95
CA GLU A 323 5.47 -4.97 -14.69
C GLU A 323 5.85 -4.93 -13.20
N VAL A 324 4.87 -4.99 -12.28
CA VAL A 324 5.10 -5.04 -10.83
C VAL A 324 6.15 -6.08 -10.40
N PRO A 325 6.08 -7.37 -10.79
CA PRO A 325 7.10 -8.34 -10.39
C PRO A 325 8.49 -8.02 -10.95
N ARG A 326 8.59 -7.40 -12.13
CA ARG A 326 9.86 -7.01 -12.75
C ARG A 326 10.51 -5.84 -12.02
N VAL A 327 9.71 -4.83 -11.66
CA VAL A 327 10.17 -3.71 -10.81
C VAL A 327 10.59 -4.23 -9.44
N ARG A 328 9.82 -5.14 -8.85
CA ARG A 328 10.14 -5.75 -7.57
C ARG A 328 11.48 -6.49 -7.61
N GLU A 329 11.74 -7.25 -8.66
CA GLU A 329 13.03 -7.92 -8.88
C GLU A 329 14.18 -6.91 -9.00
N ASP A 330 14.03 -5.90 -9.87
CA ASP A 330 15.02 -4.85 -10.07
C ASP A 330 15.39 -4.12 -8.77
N LEU A 331 14.41 -3.96 -7.87
CA LEU A 331 14.56 -3.32 -6.57
C LEU A 331 15.02 -4.26 -5.44
N GLY A 332 15.48 -5.49 -5.74
CA GLY A 332 16.05 -6.38 -4.73
C GLY A 332 15.01 -7.20 -3.95
N TYR A 333 13.88 -7.50 -4.59
CA TYR A 333 12.77 -8.30 -4.08
C TYR A 333 12.13 -7.84 -2.75
N PRO A 334 11.85 -6.55 -2.51
CA PRO A 334 11.17 -6.15 -1.27
C PRO A 334 9.84 -6.91 -1.08
N PRO A 335 9.51 -7.34 0.15
CA PRO A 335 8.13 -7.71 0.49
C PRO A 335 7.19 -6.55 0.14
N LEU A 336 6.06 -6.81 -0.51
CA LEU A 336 5.14 -5.74 -0.91
C LEU A 336 4.23 -5.37 0.26
N VAL A 337 4.71 -4.51 1.15
CA VAL A 337 3.95 -3.91 2.26
C VAL A 337 4.18 -2.40 2.30
N THR A 338 3.34 -1.63 2.98
CA THR A 338 3.56 -0.18 3.11
C THR A 338 4.94 0.12 3.73
N PRO A 339 5.78 1.00 3.14
CA PRO A 339 5.53 1.80 1.93
C PRO A 339 6.00 1.15 0.62
N THR A 340 6.84 0.11 0.66
CA THR A 340 7.45 -0.55 -0.52
C THR A 340 6.45 -1.00 -1.59
N SER A 341 5.25 -1.41 -1.20
CA SER A 341 4.19 -1.80 -2.12
C SER A 341 3.81 -0.62 -3.04
N GLN A 342 3.62 0.58 -2.48
CA GLN A 342 3.35 1.80 -3.26
C GLN A 342 4.54 2.18 -4.14
N ILE A 343 5.77 2.07 -3.62
CA ILE A 343 7.00 2.39 -4.38
C ILE A 343 7.10 1.53 -5.64
N VAL A 344 6.95 0.21 -5.49
CA VAL A 344 6.98 -0.74 -6.62
C VAL A 344 5.80 -0.51 -7.56
N GLY A 345 4.59 -0.35 -7.02
CA GLY A 345 3.38 -0.19 -7.80
C GLY A 345 3.38 1.06 -8.68
N VAL A 346 3.74 2.21 -8.09
CA VAL A 346 3.79 3.46 -8.86
C VAL A 346 4.88 3.40 -9.91
N GLN A 347 6.07 2.88 -9.60
CA GLN A 347 7.10 2.75 -10.63
C GLN A 347 6.64 1.85 -11.78
N ALA A 348 5.88 0.78 -11.51
CA ALA A 348 5.30 -0.06 -12.55
C ALA A 348 4.29 0.72 -13.41
N VAL A 349 3.40 1.50 -12.78
CA VAL A 349 2.48 2.40 -13.51
C VAL A 349 3.26 3.40 -14.38
N MET A 350 4.29 4.04 -13.85
CA MET A 350 5.12 4.99 -14.59
C MET A 350 5.84 4.35 -15.77
N ASN A 351 6.37 3.14 -15.61
CA ASN A 351 7.02 2.38 -16.68
C ASN A 351 6.04 2.08 -17.82
N VAL A 352 4.81 1.67 -17.48
CA VAL A 352 3.75 1.37 -18.44
C VAL A 352 3.30 2.64 -19.16
N ILE A 353 2.95 3.69 -18.42
CA ILE A 353 2.48 4.97 -19.00
C ILE A 353 3.54 5.59 -19.92
N ALA A 354 4.80 5.64 -19.47
CA ALA A 354 5.90 6.22 -20.25
C ALA A 354 6.32 5.37 -21.46
N GLY A 355 5.93 4.09 -21.50
CA GLY A 355 6.36 3.14 -22.54
C GLY A 355 7.85 2.74 -22.44
N GLU A 356 8.56 3.19 -21.41
CA GLU A 356 9.98 2.92 -21.18
C GLU A 356 10.26 2.77 -19.68
N ARG A 357 10.94 1.68 -19.29
CA ARG A 357 11.25 1.38 -17.89
C ARG A 357 12.20 2.41 -17.29
N TYR A 358 11.82 2.97 -16.13
CA TYR A 358 12.56 3.96 -15.35
C TYR A 358 12.92 5.23 -16.13
N LYS A 359 12.11 5.61 -17.14
CA LYS A 359 12.21 6.93 -17.78
C LYS A 359 11.77 8.04 -16.81
N ILE A 360 10.69 7.78 -16.09
CA ILE A 360 10.18 8.65 -15.02
C ILE A 360 10.34 7.87 -13.72
N VAL A 361 11.07 8.46 -12.77
CA VAL A 361 11.39 7.83 -11.49
C VAL A 361 10.91 8.74 -10.37
N PRO A 362 9.80 8.38 -9.69
CA PRO A 362 9.29 9.13 -8.54
C PRO A 362 10.34 9.25 -7.43
N LYS A 363 10.23 10.31 -6.63
CA LYS A 363 11.17 10.60 -5.55
C LYS A 363 11.32 9.43 -4.57
N GLU A 364 10.22 8.78 -4.20
CA GLU A 364 10.21 7.67 -3.25
C GLU A 364 10.99 6.45 -3.78
N VAL A 365 11.00 6.25 -5.10
CA VAL A 365 11.83 5.22 -5.75
C VAL A 365 13.29 5.63 -5.73
N LYS A 366 13.61 6.91 -5.99
CA LYS A 366 14.98 7.44 -5.83
C LYS A 366 15.46 7.25 -4.39
N ASP A 367 14.67 7.65 -3.41
CA ASP A 367 14.95 7.55 -1.97
C ASP A 367 15.13 6.09 -1.51
N TYR A 368 14.33 5.18 -2.08
CA TYR A 368 14.50 3.73 -1.90
C TYR A 368 15.87 3.26 -2.37
N VAL A 369 16.26 3.62 -3.60
CA VAL A 369 17.54 3.22 -4.19
C VAL A 369 18.72 3.90 -3.48
N LYS A 370 18.53 5.11 -2.94
CA LYS A 370 19.48 5.78 -2.04
C LYS A 370 19.65 5.06 -0.70
N GLY A 371 18.79 4.10 -0.37
CA GLY A 371 18.81 3.35 0.88
C GLY A 371 18.12 4.05 2.04
N LEU A 372 17.31 5.08 1.79
CA LEU A 372 16.64 5.88 2.85
C LEU A 372 15.49 5.13 3.55
N TYR A 373 15.06 4.00 3.00
CA TYR A 373 14.06 3.11 3.61
C TYR A 373 14.68 1.93 4.38
N GLY A 374 15.95 1.59 4.11
CA GLY A 374 16.62 0.42 4.67
C GLY A 374 17.30 -0.42 3.61
N ARG A 375 17.81 -1.60 4.02
CA ARG A 375 18.49 -2.55 3.14
C ARG A 375 17.48 -3.55 2.56
N PRO A 376 17.36 -3.67 1.23
CA PRO A 376 16.51 -4.69 0.61
C PRO A 376 17.01 -6.11 0.87
N PRO A 377 16.13 -7.13 0.75
CA PRO A 377 16.49 -8.54 0.95
C PRO A 377 17.65 -9.02 0.05
N ALA A 378 17.72 -8.50 -1.17
CA ALA A 378 18.83 -8.73 -2.10
C ALA A 378 19.35 -7.40 -2.66
N PRO A 379 20.57 -7.37 -3.23
CA PRO A 379 21.09 -6.19 -3.90
C PRO A 379 20.13 -5.68 -4.99
N ILE A 380 19.94 -4.36 -5.03
CA ILE A 380 19.27 -3.69 -6.15
C ILE A 380 20.12 -3.90 -7.40
N ARG A 381 19.47 -4.15 -8.53
CA ARG A 381 20.17 -4.37 -9.81
C ARG A 381 21.08 -3.18 -10.14
N GLU A 382 22.36 -3.45 -10.40
CA GLU A 382 23.37 -2.40 -10.59
C GLU A 382 23.03 -1.42 -11.72
N SER A 383 22.46 -1.91 -12.83
CA SER A 383 22.00 -1.07 -13.94
C SER A 383 20.90 -0.09 -13.53
N ILE A 384 20.06 -0.47 -12.58
CA ILE A 384 18.97 0.37 -12.06
C ILE A 384 19.51 1.38 -11.05
N VAL A 385 20.44 0.98 -10.18
CA VAL A 385 21.16 1.92 -9.30
C VAL A 385 21.83 3.01 -10.13
N LYS A 386 22.58 2.63 -11.18
CA LYS A 386 23.27 3.58 -12.07
C LYS A 386 22.29 4.47 -12.85
N LYS A 387 21.18 3.94 -13.36
CA LYS A 387 20.18 4.74 -14.10
C LYS A 387 19.50 5.77 -13.19
N ILE A 388 19.30 5.46 -11.91
CA ILE A 388 18.56 6.31 -10.97
C ILE A 388 19.46 7.29 -10.22
N LEU A 389 20.65 6.87 -9.78
CA LEU A 389 21.56 7.66 -8.95
C LEU A 389 22.77 8.23 -9.71
N GLY A 390 23.04 7.77 -10.93
CA GLY A 390 24.27 8.11 -11.64
C GLY A 390 25.50 7.68 -10.83
N ASP A 391 26.31 8.65 -10.41
CA ASP A 391 27.51 8.45 -9.60
C ASP A 391 27.26 8.57 -8.08
N GLU A 392 26.05 8.98 -7.66
CA GLU A 392 25.68 9.05 -6.23
C GLU A 392 25.62 7.64 -5.63
N LYS A 393 26.18 7.48 -4.43
CA LYS A 393 26.21 6.18 -3.74
C LYS A 393 25.07 6.06 -2.72
N PRO A 394 24.42 4.88 -2.62
CA PRO A 394 23.47 4.62 -1.55
C PRO A 394 24.10 4.83 -0.17
N ILE A 395 23.28 5.25 0.79
CA ILE A 395 23.73 5.45 2.17
C ILE A 395 24.16 4.12 2.80
N LYS A 396 25.12 4.21 3.73
CA LYS A 396 25.48 3.13 4.64
C LYS A 396 24.88 3.38 6.02
N GLY A 397 24.65 2.31 6.78
CA GLY A 397 24.07 2.39 8.13
C GLY A 397 22.54 2.40 8.13
N ARG A 398 21.94 2.77 9.27
CA ARG A 398 20.50 2.91 9.45
C ARG A 398 20.08 4.32 8.99
N PRO A 399 19.00 4.49 8.19
CA PRO A 399 18.66 5.80 7.65
C PRO A 399 18.35 6.86 8.70
N ALA A 400 17.76 6.45 9.83
CA ALA A 400 17.38 7.36 10.90
C ALA A 400 18.56 7.95 11.67
N ASP A 401 19.77 7.35 11.61
CA ASP A 401 20.99 7.91 12.24
C ASP A 401 21.37 9.28 11.68
N LYS A 402 20.84 9.65 10.50
CA LYS A 402 21.12 10.91 9.80
C LYS A 402 20.00 11.94 9.95
N LEU A 403 18.94 11.61 10.69
CA LEU A 403 17.79 12.49 10.85
C LEU A 403 17.97 13.37 12.09
N GLU A 404 17.79 14.68 11.90
CA GLU A 404 17.73 15.62 13.02
C GLU A 404 16.49 15.38 13.90
N PRO A 405 16.56 15.68 15.22
CA PRO A 405 15.44 15.52 16.15
C PRO A 405 14.15 16.19 15.66
N GLY A 406 13.03 15.46 15.74
CA GLY A 406 11.75 15.90 15.19
C GLY A 406 10.88 16.69 16.18
N LEU A 407 10.91 16.36 17.46
CA LEU A 407 10.06 16.98 18.48
C LEU A 407 10.45 18.42 18.78
N PRO A 408 11.75 18.80 18.93
CA PRO A 408 12.12 20.19 19.14
C PRO A 408 11.63 21.10 18.00
N ARG A 409 11.64 20.58 16.75
CA ARG A 409 11.09 21.27 15.59
C ARG A 409 9.58 21.45 15.71
N ALA A 410 8.85 20.38 16.05
CA ALA A 410 7.40 20.42 16.26
C ALA A 410 7.00 21.44 17.34
N HIS A 411 7.70 21.47 18.48
CA HIS A 411 7.46 22.43 19.56
C HIS A 411 7.68 23.90 19.15
N LYS A 412 8.59 24.14 18.19
CA LYS A 412 8.89 25.48 17.68
C LYS A 412 7.90 25.93 16.60
N GLU A 413 7.52 25.03 15.70
CA GLU A 413 6.69 25.33 14.52
C GLU A 413 5.19 25.35 14.84
N LEU A 414 4.72 24.48 15.74
CA LEU A 414 3.31 24.36 16.05
C LEU A 414 2.84 25.49 16.98
N SER A 415 1.82 26.22 16.55
CA SER A 415 1.22 27.29 17.36
C SER A 415 0.62 26.73 18.65
N ARG A 416 1.00 27.30 19.79
CA ARG A 416 0.49 26.93 21.12
C ARG A 416 -1.04 27.06 21.23
N ASP A 417 -1.66 27.92 20.42
CA ASP A 417 -3.11 28.13 20.40
C ASP A 417 -3.90 26.95 19.79
N LEU A 418 -3.23 25.99 19.16
CA LEU A 418 -3.82 24.78 18.57
C LEU A 418 -3.52 23.51 19.37
N VAL A 419 -2.62 23.58 20.34
CA VAL A 419 -2.17 22.45 21.15
C VAL A 419 -3.09 22.28 22.36
N GLU A 420 -3.64 21.08 22.54
CA GLU A 420 -4.42 20.71 23.72
C GLU A 420 -3.67 19.74 24.63
N LYS A 421 -2.72 18.97 24.08
CA LYS A 421 -1.93 17.96 24.81
C LYS A 421 -0.58 17.68 24.14
N GLU A 422 0.35 17.07 24.88
CA GLU A 422 1.70 16.77 24.39
C GLU A 422 1.70 15.85 23.15
N GLU A 423 0.73 14.94 23.05
CA GLU A 423 0.62 14.04 21.90
C GLU A 423 0.28 14.75 20.58
N ASP A 424 -0.18 16.01 20.64
CA ASP A 424 -0.39 16.82 19.44
C ASP A 424 0.95 17.14 18.74
N TYR A 425 2.04 17.35 19.49
CA TYR A 425 3.36 17.55 18.90
C TYR A 425 3.88 16.30 18.19
N ILE A 426 3.59 15.11 18.73
CA ILE A 426 3.93 13.83 18.09
C ILE A 426 3.13 13.66 16.81
N SER A 427 1.82 13.92 16.87
CA SER A 427 0.93 13.84 15.70
C SER A 427 1.36 14.80 14.60
N TYR A 428 1.77 16.02 14.97
CA TYR A 428 2.33 17.01 14.07
C TYR A 428 3.69 16.60 13.50
N ALA A 429 4.60 16.06 14.32
CA ALA A 429 5.90 15.60 13.86
C ALA A 429 5.78 14.48 12.80
N ILE A 430 4.77 13.61 12.95
CA ILE A 430 4.53 12.49 12.03
C ILE A 430 3.78 12.96 10.77
N PHE A 431 2.70 13.74 10.94
CA PHE A 431 1.82 14.20 9.86
C PHE A 431 1.51 15.71 9.94
N PRO A 432 2.46 16.60 9.63
CA PRO A 432 2.33 18.03 9.90
C PRO A 432 1.06 18.66 9.30
N GLU A 433 0.80 18.44 8.01
CA GLU A 433 -0.35 19.04 7.32
C GLU A 433 -1.69 18.46 7.76
N VAL A 434 -1.73 17.15 8.01
CA VAL A 434 -2.95 16.44 8.43
C VAL A 434 -3.32 16.83 9.85
N ALA A 435 -2.34 16.82 10.75
CA ALA A 435 -2.51 17.20 12.13
C ALA A 435 -2.92 18.67 12.24
N LEU A 436 -2.30 19.57 11.47
CA LEU A 436 -2.68 20.99 11.47
C LEU A 436 -4.14 21.21 11.04
N LYS A 437 -4.58 20.55 9.95
CA LYS A 437 -5.97 20.59 9.50
C LYS A 437 -6.92 20.06 10.58
N PHE A 438 -6.57 18.94 11.21
CA PHE A 438 -7.34 18.36 12.30
C PHE A 438 -7.42 19.30 13.53
N PHE A 439 -6.32 19.91 13.97
CA PHE A 439 -6.32 20.81 15.14
C PHE A 439 -7.14 22.08 14.88
N GLN A 440 -7.09 22.61 13.65
CA GLN A 440 -7.95 23.72 13.24
C GLN A 440 -9.43 23.34 13.28
N TRP A 441 -9.77 22.15 12.77
CA TRP A 441 -11.12 21.60 12.88
C TRP A 441 -11.53 21.40 14.34
N ARG A 442 -10.68 20.80 15.18
CA ARG A 442 -10.97 20.52 16.60
C ARG A 442 -11.32 21.78 17.38
N LYS A 443 -10.63 22.90 17.09
CA LYS A 443 -10.90 24.22 17.69
C LYS A 443 -12.18 24.87 17.17
N ASN A 444 -12.56 24.61 15.91
CA ASN A 444 -13.75 25.21 15.32
C ASN A 444 -14.47 24.28 14.32
N PRO A 445 -15.15 23.22 14.80
CA PRO A 445 -15.71 22.19 13.93
C PRO A 445 -16.71 22.73 12.91
N ALA A 446 -17.42 23.80 13.25
CA ALA A 446 -18.46 24.40 12.42
C ALA A 446 -17.95 25.28 11.26
N LYS A 447 -16.66 25.69 11.26
CA LYS A 447 -16.09 26.59 10.23
C LYS A 447 -15.19 25.91 9.20
N THR A 448 -14.80 24.68 9.45
CA THR A 448 -13.98 23.86 8.55
C THR A 448 -14.88 22.92 7.77
N GLU A 449 -14.76 22.90 6.43
CA GLU A 449 -15.46 21.91 5.60
C GLU A 449 -15.18 20.50 6.14
N GLU A 450 -16.23 19.71 6.35
CA GLU A 450 -16.06 18.31 6.71
C GLU A 450 -15.23 17.61 5.62
N PRO A 451 -14.27 16.74 5.98
CA PRO A 451 -13.65 15.86 5.01
C PRO A 451 -14.78 15.11 4.31
N LYS A 452 -14.88 15.24 2.99
CA LYS A 452 -15.90 14.55 2.19
C LYS A 452 -15.85 13.07 2.54
N THR A 453 -16.81 12.60 3.34
CA THR A 453 -17.14 11.19 3.38
C THR A 453 -17.43 10.78 1.95
N VAL A 454 -16.99 9.60 1.52
CA VAL A 454 -17.45 9.01 0.26
C VAL A 454 -18.92 8.64 0.47
N ALA A 455 -19.78 9.64 0.54
CA ALA A 455 -21.16 9.51 0.13
C ALA A 455 -21.08 9.26 -1.37
N THR A 456 -21.61 8.13 -1.81
CA THR A 456 -22.11 7.98 -3.18
C THR A 456 -22.77 9.30 -3.58
N GLU A 457 -22.25 9.96 -4.62
CA GLU A 457 -22.81 11.21 -5.13
C GLU A 457 -24.31 11.01 -5.43
N THR A 458 -25.19 11.36 -4.50
CA THR A 458 -26.55 11.74 -4.84
C THR A 458 -26.48 13.20 -5.25
N LYS A 459 -26.31 13.43 -6.55
CA LYS A 459 -26.43 14.76 -7.15
C LYS A 459 -27.78 15.40 -6.76
N PRO A 460 -27.85 16.73 -6.58
CA PRO A 460 -29.11 17.43 -6.37
C PRO A 460 -30.02 17.15 -7.57
N LYS A 461 -31.24 16.71 -7.27
CA LYS A 461 -32.26 16.40 -8.27
C LYS A 461 -32.65 17.70 -8.99
N PRO A 462 -32.56 17.78 -10.33
CA PRO A 462 -33.19 18.86 -11.07
C PRO A 462 -34.69 18.79 -10.81
N GLU A 463 -35.31 19.94 -10.60
CA GLU A 463 -36.76 20.08 -10.47
C GLU A 463 -37.41 19.58 -11.78
N LEU A 464 -37.92 18.36 -11.73
CA LEU A 464 -38.66 17.71 -12.80
C LEU A 464 -40.03 17.35 -12.25
N THR A 465 -41.04 17.70 -13.04
CA THR A 465 -42.47 17.42 -12.84
C THR A 465 -42.72 16.01 -12.28
N PRO A 466 -43.71 15.84 -11.40
CA PRO A 466 -43.89 14.60 -10.66
C PRO A 466 -44.17 13.43 -11.63
N PRO A 467 -43.40 12.34 -11.57
CA PRO A 467 -43.71 11.13 -12.31
C PRO A 467 -44.89 10.40 -11.64
N PRO A 468 -45.66 9.60 -12.39
CA PRO A 468 -46.77 8.83 -11.84
C PRO A 468 -46.26 7.79 -10.85
N LYS A 469 -47.07 7.51 -9.81
CA LYS A 469 -46.74 6.59 -8.71
C LYS A 469 -46.24 5.22 -9.22
N PRO A 470 -45.22 4.61 -8.58
CA PRO A 470 -44.73 3.29 -8.97
C PRO A 470 -45.78 2.20 -8.68
N VAL A 471 -46.04 1.36 -9.67
CA VAL A 471 -46.78 0.11 -9.52
C VAL A 471 -45.83 -0.94 -8.92
N SER A 472 -46.25 -1.61 -7.85
CA SER A 472 -45.51 -2.71 -7.23
C SER A 472 -45.36 -3.89 -8.20
N GLU A 473 -44.14 -4.25 -8.59
CA GLU A 473 -43.90 -5.47 -9.37
C GLU A 473 -44.02 -6.70 -8.47
N GLU A 474 -44.96 -7.60 -8.81
CA GLU A 474 -45.21 -8.83 -8.08
C GLU A 474 -44.04 -9.83 -8.17
N PRO A 475 -43.82 -10.66 -7.13
CA PRO A 475 -42.71 -11.61 -7.03
C PRO A 475 -42.57 -12.61 -8.20
N GLY A 476 -43.64 -12.84 -8.98
CA GLY A 476 -43.66 -13.77 -10.11
C GLY A 476 -42.82 -13.30 -11.31
N ILE A 477 -42.79 -12.00 -11.59
CA ILE A 477 -42.12 -11.44 -12.78
C ILE A 477 -40.58 -11.49 -12.62
N ARG A 478 -40.09 -11.29 -11.39
CA ARG A 478 -38.66 -11.38 -11.07
C ARG A 478 -38.12 -12.81 -11.23
N ARG A 479 -38.94 -13.82 -10.92
CA ARG A 479 -38.59 -15.24 -11.12
C ARG A 479 -38.54 -15.61 -12.59
N LEU A 480 -39.48 -15.14 -13.40
CA LEU A 480 -39.50 -15.36 -14.86
C LEU A 480 -38.29 -14.75 -15.56
N ARG A 481 -37.89 -13.54 -15.19
CA ARG A 481 -36.72 -12.87 -15.77
C ARG A 481 -35.41 -13.63 -15.47
N SER A 482 -35.29 -14.15 -14.24
CA SER A 482 -34.13 -14.98 -13.83
C SER A 482 -34.08 -16.33 -14.56
N LEU A 483 -35.23 -16.95 -14.82
CA LEU A 483 -35.35 -18.20 -15.59
C LEU A 483 -34.99 -18.00 -17.07
N MET A 484 -35.36 -16.86 -17.66
CA MET A 484 -34.99 -16.51 -19.05
C MET A 484 -33.49 -16.25 -19.22
N GLU A 485 -32.84 -15.58 -18.26
CA GLU A 485 -31.38 -15.40 -18.25
C GLU A 485 -30.67 -16.74 -18.17
N LEU A 486 -31.10 -17.63 -17.27
CA LEU A 486 -30.52 -18.96 -17.10
C LEU A 486 -30.71 -19.85 -18.34
N ALA A 487 -31.86 -19.79 -19.02
CA ALA A 487 -32.09 -20.55 -20.25
C ALA A 487 -31.19 -20.07 -21.41
N SER A 488 -30.99 -18.75 -21.52
CA SER A 488 -30.11 -18.14 -22.51
C SER A 488 -28.63 -18.47 -22.28
N LEU A 489 -28.16 -18.36 -21.03
CA LEU A 489 -26.76 -18.64 -20.65
C LEU A 489 -26.32 -20.07 -20.95
N HIS A 490 -27.25 -21.01 -20.93
CA HIS A 490 -26.95 -22.43 -21.07
C HIS A 490 -27.37 -23.02 -22.41
N SER A 491 -27.71 -22.20 -23.41
CA SER A 491 -28.16 -22.69 -24.74
C SER A 491 -29.25 -23.76 -24.63
N VAL A 492 -30.08 -23.63 -23.60
CA VAL A 492 -31.22 -24.49 -23.35
C VAL A 492 -32.25 -24.05 -24.35
N VAL A 493 -32.24 -24.71 -25.51
CA VAL A 493 -33.27 -24.47 -26.52
C VAL A 493 -34.60 -24.93 -25.96
N GLU A 494 -34.59 -25.95 -25.09
CA GLU A 494 -35.80 -26.51 -24.54
C GLU A 494 -35.53 -26.92 -23.01
N LEU A 495 -36.34 -26.45 -22.01
CA LEU A 495 -36.53 -26.67 -20.51
C LEU A 495 -37.84 -27.32 -19.85
N ASP A 496 -37.89 -28.51 -19.20
CA ASP A 496 -39.15 -29.13 -18.67
C ASP A 496 -39.87 -28.44 -17.49
N TRP A 497 -41.22 -28.44 -17.46
CA TRP A 497 -42.00 -27.90 -16.33
C TRP A 497 -43.29 -28.67 -16.01
N GLU A 498 -43.50 -29.04 -14.75
CA GLU A 498 -44.72 -29.70 -14.26
C GLU A 498 -45.44 -28.87 -13.16
N ILE A 499 -46.78 -28.73 -13.25
CA ILE A 499 -47.62 -28.15 -12.18
C ILE A 499 -48.88 -29.00 -12.00
N GLY A 500 -49.05 -29.58 -10.82
CA GLY A 500 -50.12 -30.55 -10.57
C GLY A 500 -49.79 -31.90 -11.21
N GLU A 501 -50.72 -32.49 -11.96
CA GLU A 501 -50.52 -33.78 -12.63
C GLU A 501 -50.02 -33.66 -14.09
N GLU A 502 -49.70 -32.45 -14.56
CA GLU A 502 -49.30 -32.20 -15.96
C GLU A 502 -47.84 -31.76 -16.12
N LYS A 503 -47.12 -32.46 -17.02
CA LYS A 503 -45.66 -32.47 -17.21
C LYS A 503 -45.24 -31.94 -18.59
N ILE A 504 -44.32 -30.98 -18.63
CA ILE A 504 -43.79 -30.40 -19.88
C ILE A 504 -42.32 -30.76 -20.07
N ARG A 505 -42.01 -31.13 -21.32
CA ARG A 505 -40.78 -31.52 -22.07
C ARG A 505 -40.01 -30.44 -22.86
N ILE A 506 -38.78 -30.03 -22.60
CA ILE A 506 -38.04 -29.08 -23.40
C ILE A 506 -36.50 -29.55 -23.24
N LYS A 507 -35.69 -29.71 -24.33
CA LYS A 507 -34.28 -30.22 -24.52
C LYS A 507 -33.20 -29.31 -25.25
N ARG A 508 -31.89 -29.53 -25.02
CA ARG A 508 -30.73 -28.73 -25.55
C ARG A 508 -30.28 -29.05 -27.00
N GLY A 509 -29.83 -28.05 -27.78
CA GLY A 509 -29.35 -28.17 -29.19
C GLY A 509 -27.82 -28.34 -29.35
N PRO A 510 -27.31 -28.65 -30.57
CA PRO A 510 -25.94 -29.14 -30.75
C PRO A 510 -24.87 -28.04 -30.74
N THR A 511 -23.69 -28.40 -30.22
CA THR A 511 -22.48 -27.59 -30.10
C THR A 511 -21.67 -27.65 -31.40
N GLU A 512 -21.44 -26.53 -32.09
CA GLU A 512 -20.49 -26.46 -33.21
C GLU A 512 -19.26 -25.62 -32.87
N GLN A 513 -18.10 -26.25 -33.14
CA GLN A 513 -16.75 -25.72 -33.04
C GLN A 513 -16.48 -24.73 -34.18
N LEU A 514 -15.92 -23.56 -33.86
CA LEU A 514 -15.38 -22.63 -34.85
C LEU A 514 -14.14 -23.24 -35.52
N LYS A 515 -14.30 -23.70 -36.77
CA LYS A 515 -13.22 -24.03 -37.69
C LYS A 515 -12.66 -22.77 -38.36
N THR A 516 -11.33 -22.75 -38.44
CA THR A 516 -10.49 -21.91 -39.30
C THR A 516 -10.90 -22.00 -40.78
N ALA A 517 -10.90 -20.86 -41.47
CA ALA A 517 -11.00 -20.77 -42.92
C ALA A 517 -9.67 -20.28 -43.51
N GLU A 518 -9.06 -21.13 -44.35
CA GLU A 518 -8.02 -20.75 -45.32
C GLU A 518 -8.66 -20.29 -46.63
N ILE A 519 -8.08 -19.27 -47.27
CA ILE A 519 -8.16 -19.07 -48.72
C ILE A 519 -6.78 -18.59 -49.22
N THR A 520 -6.14 -19.39 -50.08
CA THR A 520 -5.07 -18.97 -51.01
C THR A 520 -5.64 -18.79 -52.42
N PRO A 521 -4.94 -18.03 -53.29
CA PRO A 521 -4.49 -18.70 -54.53
C PRO A 521 -3.09 -18.31 -55.06
N ALA A 522 -2.44 -19.34 -55.62
CA ALA A 522 -1.55 -19.40 -56.79
C ALA A 522 -0.12 -18.78 -56.78
N VAL A 523 0.85 -19.66 -57.07
CA VAL A 523 2.25 -19.42 -57.49
C VAL A 523 2.36 -19.73 -59.00
N PRO A 524 3.37 -19.22 -59.74
CA PRO A 524 4.52 -20.10 -60.04
C PRO A 524 5.92 -19.44 -60.09
N LEU A 525 6.89 -20.16 -59.51
CA LEU A 525 8.28 -20.44 -59.97
C LEU A 525 9.23 -19.28 -60.32
N ARG A 526 10.44 -19.18 -59.74
CA ARG A 526 11.60 -20.08 -59.99
C ARG A 526 12.80 -19.74 -59.06
N ALA A 527 13.61 -20.77 -58.84
CA ALA A 527 14.76 -20.86 -57.95
C ALA A 527 16.09 -20.34 -58.55
N ALA A 528 17.08 -20.05 -57.70
CA ALA A 528 18.40 -20.74 -57.69
C ALA A 528 19.34 -20.16 -56.60
N GLU A 529 20.26 -21.03 -56.17
CA GLU A 529 21.09 -20.98 -54.97
C GLU A 529 22.45 -20.25 -55.15
N THR A 530 23.17 -20.19 -54.02
CA THR A 530 24.64 -20.36 -53.83
C THR A 530 25.63 -19.18 -53.78
N THR A 531 26.41 -19.21 -52.67
CA THR A 531 27.86 -18.97 -52.47
C THR A 531 28.41 -17.63 -51.93
N THR A 532 29.28 -17.81 -50.91
CA THR A 532 30.21 -16.96 -50.12
C THR A 532 31.37 -16.33 -50.94
N PRO A 533 32.42 -15.62 -50.42
CA PRO A 533 32.73 -14.99 -49.10
C PRO A 533 33.32 -13.52 -49.17
N VAL A 534 33.66 -12.95 -47.99
CA VAL A 534 34.46 -11.73 -47.55
C VAL A 534 35.80 -11.46 -48.34
N PRO A 535 36.66 -10.38 -48.16
CA PRO A 535 36.76 -9.23 -47.21
C PRO A 535 37.36 -7.89 -47.81
N PRO A 536 38.26 -7.10 -47.15
CA PRO A 536 38.03 -5.97 -46.22
C PRO A 536 38.75 -4.65 -46.61
N ILE A 537 38.46 -3.49 -45.98
CA ILE A 537 39.45 -2.39 -45.83
C ILE A 537 39.31 -1.69 -44.46
N SER A 538 40.48 -1.50 -43.86
CA SER A 538 40.87 -0.93 -42.56
C SER A 538 41.17 0.57 -42.65
N THR A 539 41.07 1.30 -41.51
CA THR A 539 42.10 2.17 -40.87
C THR A 539 41.40 2.95 -39.72
N ALA A 540 41.72 2.72 -38.43
CA ALA A 540 42.84 3.27 -37.63
C ALA A 540 42.72 4.82 -37.44
N GLU A 541 42.84 5.48 -36.27
CA GLU A 541 43.10 5.17 -34.84
C GLU A 541 42.95 6.53 -34.04
N PRO A 542 43.45 6.80 -32.79
CA PRO A 542 42.68 6.92 -31.54
C PRO A 542 42.84 8.30 -30.78
N PRO A 543 42.95 8.41 -29.42
CA PRO A 543 41.94 8.98 -28.51
C PRO A 543 42.42 10.19 -27.68
N VAL A 544 41.53 10.82 -26.88
CA VAL A 544 41.96 11.64 -25.72
C VAL A 544 41.03 11.42 -24.52
N LEU A 545 41.62 10.95 -23.41
CA LEU A 545 41.04 10.81 -22.06
C LEU A 545 41.14 12.14 -21.27
N PRO A 546 40.37 12.30 -20.18
CA PRO A 546 40.00 13.58 -19.60
C PRO A 546 40.92 14.03 -18.46
N SER A 547 40.94 15.34 -18.22
CA SER A 547 41.46 15.94 -16.99
C SER A 547 40.32 16.41 -16.08
N THR A 548 40.27 15.84 -14.87
CA THR A 548 39.55 16.32 -13.68
C THR A 548 40.04 17.73 -13.29
N PRO A 549 39.26 18.56 -12.56
CA PRO A 549 39.30 18.50 -11.09
C PRO A 549 37.99 18.86 -10.34
N LEU A 550 37.89 18.33 -9.11
CA LEU A 550 37.12 18.81 -7.94
C LEU A 550 38.02 19.76 -7.10
N PRO A 551 37.59 20.46 -6.01
CA PRO A 551 36.25 20.72 -5.45
C PRO A 551 36.01 22.20 -5.00
N SER A 552 34.90 22.41 -4.26
CA SER A 552 34.60 23.41 -3.21
C SER A 552 33.70 24.62 -3.53
N GLU A 553 32.44 24.49 -3.10
CA GLU A 553 31.70 25.31 -2.10
C GLU A 553 31.62 26.85 -2.16
N GLN A 554 30.39 27.30 -1.80
CA GLN A 554 29.91 28.63 -1.38
C GLN A 554 29.66 29.69 -2.46
N ARG A 555 28.39 29.80 -2.89
CA ARG A 555 27.85 31.03 -3.52
C ARG A 555 27.44 32.04 -2.45
N THR A 556 28.30 33.02 -2.23
CA THR A 556 27.90 34.38 -1.85
C THR A 556 27.38 35.12 -3.07
N THR A 557 26.34 35.94 -2.85
CA THR A 557 25.68 36.80 -3.82
C THR A 557 26.61 37.84 -4.45
N SER A 558 26.64 37.97 -5.79
CA SER A 558 26.93 39.26 -6.46
C SER A 558 26.48 39.29 -7.92
N HIS A 559 26.02 40.47 -8.33
CA HIS A 559 25.42 40.87 -9.59
C HIS A 559 26.23 40.63 -10.88
N ALA A 560 25.45 40.47 -11.97
CA ALA A 560 25.62 40.96 -13.34
C ALA A 560 27.04 40.96 -13.95
N ALA A 561 27.26 40.05 -14.90
CA ALA A 561 28.28 40.18 -15.95
C ALA A 561 27.73 39.63 -17.27
N GLU A 562 28.00 40.36 -18.35
CA GLU A 562 27.53 40.18 -19.73
C GLU A 562 27.74 38.76 -20.29
N ALA A 563 26.70 38.24 -20.93
CA ALA A 563 26.73 36.98 -21.68
C ALA A 563 27.30 37.18 -23.09
N ALA A 564 28.30 36.39 -23.45
CA ALA A 564 28.69 36.15 -24.84
C ALA A 564 27.52 35.48 -25.59
N PRO A 565 27.31 35.77 -26.89
CA PRO A 565 26.15 35.27 -27.62
C PRO A 565 26.26 33.76 -27.85
N ILE A 566 25.42 33.01 -27.13
CA ILE A 566 25.11 31.61 -27.41
C ILE A 566 24.25 31.59 -28.68
N ALA A 567 24.60 30.75 -29.65
CA ALA A 567 23.88 30.60 -30.90
C ALA A 567 22.43 30.15 -30.63
N THR A 568 21.48 31.05 -30.83
CA THR A 568 20.04 30.75 -30.74
C THR A 568 19.63 29.93 -31.95
N THR A 569 19.14 28.71 -31.72
CA THR A 569 18.59 27.88 -32.79
C THR A 569 17.21 28.36 -33.25
N GLY A 570 16.60 29.34 -32.55
CA GLY A 570 15.31 29.96 -32.89
C GLY A 570 14.13 28.98 -32.87
N LYS A 571 14.35 27.75 -32.41
CA LYS A 571 13.37 26.65 -32.43
C LYS A 571 12.94 26.39 -31.00
N THR A 572 11.72 26.77 -30.66
CA THR A 572 11.14 26.53 -29.34
C THR A 572 10.68 25.07 -29.23
N GLU A 573 10.91 24.46 -28.07
CA GLU A 573 10.42 23.15 -27.68
C GLU A 573 9.37 23.31 -26.56
N GLN A 574 8.43 22.37 -26.47
CA GLN A 574 7.45 22.31 -25.39
C GLN A 574 7.84 21.22 -24.41
N ILE A 575 7.89 21.57 -23.12
CA ILE A 575 7.93 20.58 -22.04
C ILE A 575 6.49 20.28 -21.68
N THR A 576 6.08 19.03 -21.85
CA THR A 576 4.72 18.57 -21.59
C THR A 576 4.64 17.77 -20.28
N SER A 577 3.45 17.73 -19.70
CA SER A 577 3.20 16.92 -18.51
C SER A 577 3.23 15.45 -18.89
N PRO A 578 4.08 14.63 -18.27
CA PRO A 578 4.14 13.21 -18.59
C PRO A 578 3.05 12.40 -17.88
N MET A 579 2.15 13.05 -17.13
CA MET A 579 1.07 12.45 -16.35
C MET A 579 -0.07 13.44 -16.11
N VAL A 580 -1.24 12.92 -15.78
CA VAL A 580 -2.34 13.71 -15.21
C VAL A 580 -2.02 14.01 -13.74
N GLY A 581 -2.21 15.25 -13.28
CA GLY A 581 -1.92 15.63 -11.89
C GLY A 581 -2.14 17.11 -11.59
N THR A 582 -1.61 17.60 -10.48
CA THR A 582 -1.64 19.02 -10.10
C THR A 582 -0.25 19.64 -10.28
N PHE A 583 -0.16 20.73 -11.02
CA PHE A 583 1.09 21.45 -11.26
C PHE A 583 1.46 22.32 -10.05
N TYR A 584 2.71 22.22 -9.61
CA TYR A 584 3.32 23.06 -8.60
C TYR A 584 4.63 23.63 -9.13
N SER A 585 4.71 24.96 -9.15
CA SER A 585 5.90 25.73 -9.50
C SER A 585 6.96 25.73 -8.39
N ARG A 586 6.64 25.23 -7.20
CA ARG A 586 7.44 25.34 -5.96
C ARG A 586 7.46 24.02 -5.20
N SER A 587 8.49 23.82 -4.38
CA SER A 587 8.61 22.61 -3.54
C SER A 587 7.68 22.60 -2.32
N ARG A 588 7.19 23.76 -1.90
CA ARG A 588 6.23 23.98 -0.80
C ARG A 588 5.66 25.41 -0.91
N PRO A 589 4.51 25.74 -0.30
CA PRO A 589 3.84 27.03 -0.48
C PRO A 589 4.73 28.27 -0.23
N GLU A 590 5.63 28.17 0.75
CA GLU A 590 6.54 29.23 1.21
C GLU A 590 7.86 29.29 0.40
N ALA A 591 8.14 28.32 -0.47
CA ALA A 591 9.41 28.24 -1.22
C ALA A 591 9.39 29.11 -2.49
N PRO A 592 10.56 29.58 -2.96
CA PRO A 592 10.64 30.24 -4.27
C PRO A 592 10.30 29.24 -5.40
N PRO A 593 9.83 29.74 -6.57
CA PRO A 593 9.66 28.92 -7.76
C PRO A 593 10.95 28.19 -8.13
N PHE A 594 10.83 27.01 -8.72
CA PHE A 594 11.97 26.27 -9.25
C PHE A 594 12.65 27.04 -10.39
N VAL A 595 11.86 27.66 -11.26
CA VAL A 595 12.31 28.46 -12.40
C VAL A 595 11.38 29.63 -12.67
N GLU A 596 11.91 30.70 -13.25
CA GLU A 596 11.19 31.86 -13.74
C GLU A 596 11.41 32.07 -15.25
N LYS A 597 10.54 32.87 -15.89
CA LYS A 597 10.68 33.22 -17.30
C LYS A 597 12.00 33.96 -17.53
N GLY A 598 12.80 33.48 -18.47
CA GLY A 598 14.11 34.01 -18.82
C GLY A 598 15.28 33.22 -18.22
N ASP A 599 15.02 32.34 -17.24
CA ASP A 599 16.06 31.53 -16.61
C ASP A 599 16.68 30.55 -17.62
N VAL A 600 17.99 30.34 -17.48
CA VAL A 600 18.72 29.29 -18.19
C VAL A 600 18.94 28.14 -17.23
N VAL A 601 18.45 26.97 -17.60
CA VAL A 601 18.51 25.74 -16.80
C VAL A 601 19.43 24.72 -17.44
N GLU A 602 20.18 24.01 -16.61
CA GLU A 602 21.07 22.92 -17.03
C GLU A 602 20.31 21.56 -17.06
N PRO A 603 20.78 20.57 -17.84
CA PRO A 603 20.18 19.23 -17.83
C PRO A 603 20.15 18.64 -16.42
N GLY A 604 18.99 18.13 -16.01
CA GLY A 604 18.75 17.53 -14.69
C GLY A 604 18.25 18.50 -13.62
N GLU A 605 18.20 19.82 -13.88
CA GLU A 605 17.59 20.78 -12.96
C GLU A 605 16.06 20.63 -12.95
N THR A 606 15.47 20.71 -11.75
CA THR A 606 14.02 20.59 -11.55
C THR A 606 13.32 21.87 -11.99
N LEU A 607 12.30 21.72 -12.82
CA LEU A 607 11.52 22.81 -13.44
C LEU A 607 10.19 23.03 -12.72
N CYS A 608 9.53 21.96 -12.33
CA CYS A 608 8.27 21.98 -11.59
C CYS A 608 8.03 20.63 -10.92
N ILE A 609 7.00 20.57 -10.07
CA ILE A 609 6.45 19.32 -9.55
C ILE A 609 5.07 19.10 -10.18
N VAL A 610 4.79 17.88 -10.60
CA VAL A 610 3.43 17.42 -10.87
C VAL A 610 3.06 16.44 -9.76
N GLU A 611 2.16 16.85 -8.87
CA GLU A 611 1.60 15.92 -7.88
C GLU A 611 0.62 15.00 -8.60
N ALA A 612 0.94 13.71 -8.63
CA ALA A 612 0.07 12.69 -9.15
C ALA A 612 0.07 11.53 -8.17
N MET A 613 -1.10 10.94 -7.92
CA MET A 613 -1.22 9.72 -7.11
C MET A 613 -0.65 9.90 -5.67
N LYS A 614 -0.76 11.12 -5.11
CA LYS A 614 -0.18 11.55 -3.80
C LYS A 614 1.35 11.53 -3.72
N LEU A 615 2.02 11.52 -4.86
CA LEU A 615 3.48 11.60 -4.94
C LEU A 615 3.87 12.86 -5.71
N MET A 616 4.94 13.49 -5.24
CA MET A 616 5.48 14.70 -5.84
C MET A 616 6.49 14.31 -6.92
N ASN A 617 6.11 14.42 -8.19
CA ASN A 617 6.97 14.05 -9.32
C ASN A 617 7.68 15.30 -9.85
N GLU A 618 8.99 15.37 -9.65
CA GLU A 618 9.83 16.43 -10.20
C GLU A 618 10.00 16.26 -11.72
N ILE A 619 9.64 17.29 -12.48
CA ILE A 619 9.89 17.38 -13.92
C ILE A 619 11.22 18.10 -14.11
N GLN A 620 12.19 17.47 -14.77
CA GLN A 620 13.55 17.98 -14.94
C GLN A 620 13.83 18.34 -16.40
N ALA A 621 14.75 19.27 -16.62
CA ALA A 621 15.23 19.61 -17.96
C ALA A 621 16.02 18.44 -18.57
N GLU A 622 15.66 17.98 -19.76
CA GLU A 622 16.44 16.95 -20.48
C GLU A 622 17.71 17.52 -21.14
N LYS A 623 17.70 18.81 -21.46
CA LYS A 623 18.77 19.53 -22.15
C LYS A 623 18.91 20.93 -21.56
N LYS A 624 20.05 21.56 -21.80
CA LYS A 624 20.25 22.97 -21.46
C LYS A 624 19.25 23.81 -22.26
N CYS A 625 18.47 24.64 -21.58
CA CYS A 625 17.48 25.47 -22.25
C CYS A 625 17.20 26.76 -21.49
N ARG A 626 16.59 27.73 -22.18
CA ARG A 626 16.06 28.96 -21.60
C ARG A 626 14.55 28.86 -21.48
N ILE A 627 13.98 29.21 -20.32
CA ILE A 627 12.53 29.27 -20.10
C ILE A 627 11.95 30.47 -20.83
N ILE A 628 11.12 30.24 -21.83
CA ILE A 628 10.46 31.29 -22.62
C ILE A 628 9.11 31.65 -22.01
N GLU A 629 8.34 30.66 -21.58
CA GLU A 629 7.01 30.85 -21.02
C GLU A 629 6.59 29.67 -20.15
N ILE A 630 5.88 29.94 -19.05
CA ILE A 630 5.22 28.94 -18.21
C ILE A 630 3.72 29.04 -18.50
N LEU A 631 3.13 27.94 -18.96
CA LEU A 631 1.78 27.90 -19.54
C LEU A 631 0.69 27.51 -18.51
N VAL A 632 1.09 27.08 -17.32
CA VAL A 632 0.20 26.51 -16.30
C VAL A 632 0.38 27.25 -14.98
N LYS A 633 -0.72 27.50 -14.26
CA LYS A 633 -0.70 28.18 -12.96
C LYS A 633 -0.42 27.20 -11.82
N ASP A 634 0.20 27.72 -10.76
CA ASP A 634 0.41 26.96 -9.52
C ASP A 634 -0.92 26.45 -8.94
N GLY A 635 -1.00 25.15 -8.64
CA GLY A 635 -2.20 24.48 -8.15
C GLY A 635 -3.21 24.08 -9.25
N GLU A 636 -2.90 24.30 -10.53
CA GLU A 636 -3.79 23.93 -11.64
C GLU A 636 -3.66 22.45 -12.01
N SER A 637 -4.78 21.82 -12.35
CA SER A 637 -4.79 20.44 -12.85
C SER A 637 -4.27 20.37 -14.28
N VAL A 638 -3.41 19.38 -14.56
CA VAL A 638 -2.81 19.14 -15.87
C VAL A 638 -3.10 17.73 -16.38
N GLU A 639 -3.20 17.59 -17.70
CA GLU A 639 -3.45 16.33 -18.40
C GLU A 639 -2.17 15.73 -19.00
N TYR A 640 -2.16 14.42 -19.27
CA TYR A 640 -1.04 13.77 -19.99
C TYR A 640 -0.82 14.42 -21.36
N GLY A 641 0.43 14.81 -21.62
CA GLY A 641 0.84 15.48 -22.85
C GLY A 641 0.51 16.98 -22.89
N GLN A 642 -0.12 17.55 -21.86
CA GLN A 642 -0.41 18.99 -21.81
C GLN A 642 0.90 19.80 -21.74
N PRO A 643 1.10 20.82 -22.60
CA PRO A 643 2.25 21.71 -22.49
C PRO A 643 2.27 22.45 -21.15
N LEU A 644 3.37 22.30 -20.41
CA LEU A 644 3.63 22.98 -19.14
C LEU A 644 4.43 24.27 -19.35
N MET A 645 5.46 24.20 -20.20
CA MET A 645 6.40 25.29 -20.45
C MET A 645 6.88 25.30 -21.91
N ILE A 646 7.20 26.48 -22.41
CA ILE A 646 7.90 26.68 -23.68
C ILE A 646 9.35 27.01 -23.36
N VAL A 647 10.28 26.30 -23.98
CA VAL A 647 11.72 26.48 -23.77
C VAL A 647 12.45 26.65 -25.10
N GLU A 648 13.58 27.36 -25.06
CA GLU A 648 14.52 27.46 -26.18
C GLU A 648 15.77 26.64 -25.82
N PRO A 649 16.05 25.52 -26.51
CA PRO A 649 17.30 24.76 -26.33
C PRO A 649 18.52 25.63 -26.65
N LEU A 650 19.54 25.55 -25.81
CA LEU A 650 20.78 26.35 -25.91
C LEU A 650 22.00 25.50 -26.29
#